data_AF-A0A9W7AKV8-F1
#
_entry.id   AF-A0A9W7AKV8-F1
#
_cell.length_a   1.000
_cell.length_b   1.000
_cell.length_c   1.000
_cell.angle_alpha   90.00
_cell.angle_beta   90.00
_cell.angle_gamma   90.00
#
_symmetry.space_group_name_H-M   'P 1'
#
loop_
_entity.id
_entity.type
_entity.pdbx_description
1 polymer ?
#
loop_
_entity_poly.entity_id
_entity_poly.type
_entity_poly.pdbx_seq_one_letter_code
_entity_poly.pdbx_strand_id
1 'polypeptide(L)'
;MTIPADADSGTVSGVHNFGGMSKYNTCRAGVVLSDGDILPNLQGWDGKSQSKFRSKGAAIVRLVYKEIEEDLGIKEGWFEETYGDAEETAQWHVKVFNSGSISTTDEGVNVRLPVHTDPSLISVVLHDTPTREGGMGLEYLLTGKREWRSVSSCGHGRATVIVGSVMEKITGGRYKAARHRVVEEEGRVGEDRVAATFFFRPGGKKVLTVPPSAKLEGVKVVEIPFGTWLRKTSKKYAKHKQLVRDRTLDKKEKVQLREEGKGENIDGTFVSRKQRKAKEMMEILEREKMEMDLPKPPVVKKPIIDPPVYNHCGSACQLIGDEIIGQEKYLGGECGSDGRIYAIPGCAPQVLRIDPKTGITDLVGPVMKGEFKWLRSVKAIDGDGNEAIYGLPCHASSVLKIVPATGEVKTFGELGEQEWKYHGGNLAMGKTGLRIWCIPQKATRVMTIDPMNDTVELIGPEFPGICKWYGGLPGRVDGCVYGMPQNAGGVLKINPKREEITIMGKLKEGGHKWHGGLCDEEGNIWAIPANADGILKVDVENQEIKIIGDGKFVTGSHRDDGKYKFLGGVMGVDGKLYMIPCDADYVVQVDPKTEVIRNIGPNLKDNAYVQTKWQNGFSAEDGSIYCVPLKGEKVLCIRPHKLMADGTPEVDLIGGPYMAINKWEGGVVGPDGACYCMPLGHRRVLRISPPGGNVLKPNNGLIKADVAEQL
;
A
#
# COMPACT_ATOMS: atom_id res chain seq x y z
N MET A 1 -3.03 -9.96 -9.40
CA MET A 1 -1.95 -9.21 -10.10
C MET A 1 -2.44 -7.95 -10.82
N THR A 2 -3.61 -7.38 -10.48
CA THR A 2 -4.10 -6.20 -11.21
C THR A 2 -3.31 -4.92 -10.85
N ILE A 3 -2.82 -4.20 -11.86
CA ILE A 3 -2.11 -2.93 -11.69
C ILE A 3 -3.11 -1.85 -11.23
N PRO A 4 -2.83 -1.13 -10.13
CA PRO A 4 -3.70 -0.06 -9.62
C PRO A 4 -3.95 1.05 -10.65
N ALA A 5 -5.11 1.72 -10.56
CA ALA A 5 -5.51 2.74 -11.52
C ALA A 5 -4.67 4.04 -11.45
N ASP A 6 -3.90 4.21 -10.38
CA ASP A 6 -3.04 5.34 -10.05
C ASP A 6 -1.54 5.00 -10.09
N ALA A 7 -1.20 3.74 -10.39
CA ALA A 7 0.18 3.29 -10.48
C ALA A 7 0.94 4.04 -11.58
N ASP A 8 2.20 4.41 -11.30
CA ASP A 8 3.10 4.94 -12.32
C ASP A 8 3.35 3.84 -13.34
N SER A 9 2.76 4.00 -14.53
CA SER A 9 2.83 3.01 -15.60
C SER A 9 4.26 2.74 -16.05
N GLY A 10 5.25 3.53 -15.62
CA GLY A 10 6.66 3.33 -15.93
C GLY A 10 7.37 2.32 -15.03
N THR A 11 6.93 1.98 -13.82
CA THR A 11 7.76 1.17 -12.89
C THR A 11 6.97 0.09 -12.16
N VAL A 12 5.94 -0.44 -12.81
CA VAL A 12 5.02 -1.40 -12.20
C VAL A 12 4.97 -2.67 -13.03
N SER A 13 4.80 -3.81 -12.36
CA SER A 13 4.55 -5.12 -12.99
C SER A 13 3.18 -5.63 -12.56
N GLY A 14 2.41 -6.20 -13.49
CA GLY A 14 1.08 -6.73 -13.23
C GLY A 14 0.24 -6.85 -14.50
N VAL A 15 -1.06 -7.09 -14.33
CA VAL A 15 -2.04 -7.16 -15.41
C VAL A 15 -3.00 -5.99 -15.26
N HIS A 16 -3.48 -5.37 -16.32
CA HIS A 16 -4.57 -4.40 -16.22
C HIS A 16 -5.71 -4.80 -17.14
N ASN A 17 -6.94 -4.59 -16.67
CA ASN A 17 -8.14 -4.80 -17.46
C ASN A 17 -8.44 -3.56 -18.32
N PHE A 18 -9.38 -3.71 -19.26
CA PHE A 18 -9.92 -2.60 -20.04
C PHE A 18 -10.39 -1.48 -19.10
N GLY A 19 -10.00 -0.24 -19.37
CA GLY A 19 -10.29 0.94 -18.54
C GLY A 19 -9.40 1.16 -17.32
N GLY A 20 -8.48 0.24 -16.98
CA GLY A 20 -7.56 0.40 -15.84
C GLY A 20 -6.46 1.46 -16.05
N MET A 21 -5.79 1.95 -15.01
CA MET A 21 -4.62 2.90 -15.03
C MET A 21 -4.75 4.28 -15.73
N SER A 22 -5.57 4.46 -16.75
CA SER A 22 -5.81 5.76 -17.43
C SER A 22 -6.80 5.63 -18.60
N LYS A 23 -7.24 6.77 -19.15
CA LYS A 23 -7.95 6.82 -20.45
C LYS A 23 -7.21 6.14 -21.61
N TYR A 24 -5.89 5.91 -21.50
CA TYR A 24 -5.11 5.22 -22.54
C TYR A 24 -5.37 3.71 -22.56
N ASN A 25 -6.05 3.18 -21.55
CA ASN A 25 -6.37 1.76 -21.43
C ASN A 25 -7.87 1.47 -21.61
N THR A 26 -8.69 2.48 -21.90
CA THR A 26 -10.13 2.31 -22.14
C THR A 26 -10.41 1.20 -23.15
N CYS A 27 -9.55 1.06 -24.18
CA CYS A 27 -9.68 0.05 -25.23
C CYS A 27 -8.59 -1.03 -25.18
N ARG A 28 -7.79 -1.12 -24.11
CA ARG A 28 -6.74 -2.16 -23.97
C ARG A 28 -6.65 -2.77 -22.58
N ALA A 29 -6.56 -4.09 -22.54
CA ALA A 29 -6.07 -4.85 -21.40
C ALA A 29 -4.63 -5.31 -21.70
N GLY A 30 -3.88 -5.70 -20.68
CA GLY A 30 -2.53 -6.16 -20.94
C GLY A 30 -1.74 -6.53 -19.71
N VAL A 31 -0.61 -7.17 -19.96
CA VAL A 31 0.39 -7.55 -18.97
C VAL A 31 1.55 -6.56 -19.05
N VAL A 32 2.03 -6.08 -17.91
CA VAL A 32 3.20 -5.21 -17.77
C VAL A 32 4.22 -5.91 -16.90
N LEU A 33 5.48 -5.84 -17.32
CA LEU A 33 6.64 -6.34 -16.60
C LEU A 33 7.71 -5.26 -16.62
N SER A 34 8.30 -4.94 -15.48
CA SER A 34 9.29 -3.88 -15.32
C SER A 34 10.53 -4.42 -14.63
N ASP A 35 11.71 -3.95 -15.06
CA ASP A 35 12.97 -4.09 -14.34
C ASP A 35 13.35 -5.53 -13.95
N GLY A 36 13.17 -6.47 -14.88
CA GLY A 36 13.51 -7.88 -14.67
C GLY A 36 12.47 -8.69 -13.88
N ASP A 37 11.35 -8.09 -13.46
CA ASP A 37 10.25 -8.78 -12.79
C ASP A 37 9.74 -9.98 -13.61
N ILE A 38 9.15 -10.94 -12.89
CA ILE A 38 8.48 -12.12 -13.45
C ILE A 38 7.11 -12.21 -12.78
N LEU A 39 6.05 -12.37 -13.57
CA LEU A 39 4.70 -12.56 -13.04
C LEU A 39 4.45 -14.06 -12.78
N PRO A 40 3.81 -14.43 -11.66
CA PRO A 40 3.42 -15.81 -11.41
C PRO A 40 2.56 -16.39 -12.55
N ASN A 41 2.90 -17.61 -12.98
CA ASN A 41 2.42 -18.35 -14.16
C ASN A 41 1.05 -17.89 -14.72
N LEU A 42 1.12 -17.08 -15.79
CA LEU A 42 -0.03 -16.77 -16.65
C LEU A 42 -0.22 -17.95 -17.61
N GLN A 43 -1.05 -18.94 -17.23
CA GLN A 43 -1.55 -20.06 -18.05
C GLN A 43 -0.63 -20.47 -19.24
N GLY A 44 0.46 -21.19 -18.94
CA GLY A 44 1.43 -21.67 -19.96
C GLY A 44 2.60 -20.71 -20.24
N TRP A 45 2.56 -19.48 -19.73
CA TRP A 45 3.66 -18.52 -19.76
C TRP A 45 4.37 -18.43 -18.42
N ASP A 46 5.19 -19.45 -18.16
CA ASP A 46 5.94 -19.60 -16.91
C ASP A 46 7.13 -18.63 -16.81
N GLY A 47 7.76 -18.57 -15.63
CA GLY A 47 8.93 -17.71 -15.41
C GLY A 47 10.08 -17.98 -16.39
N LYS A 48 10.22 -19.23 -16.85
CA LYS A 48 11.22 -19.62 -17.85
C LYS A 48 10.88 -19.04 -19.23
N SER A 49 9.62 -19.06 -19.62
CA SER A 49 9.12 -18.51 -20.88
C SER A 49 9.12 -16.99 -20.88
N GLN A 50 8.81 -16.36 -19.75
CA GLN A 50 8.93 -14.91 -19.55
C GLN A 50 10.40 -14.46 -19.64
N SER A 51 11.31 -15.19 -18.98
CA SER A 51 12.75 -14.95 -19.08
C SER A 51 13.26 -15.11 -20.52
N LYS A 52 12.89 -16.22 -21.20
CA LYS A 52 13.24 -16.46 -22.61
C LYS A 52 12.71 -15.35 -23.52
N PHE A 53 11.48 -14.91 -23.31
CA PHE A 53 10.86 -13.84 -24.10
C PHE A 53 11.59 -12.49 -23.89
N ARG A 54 11.96 -12.18 -22.63
CA ARG A 54 12.76 -11.01 -22.28
C ARG A 54 14.15 -11.03 -22.92
N SER A 55 14.90 -12.13 -22.81
CA SER A 55 16.23 -12.24 -23.41
C SER A 55 16.20 -12.16 -24.93
N LYS A 56 15.12 -12.64 -25.58
CA LYS A 56 14.92 -12.45 -27.03
C LYS A 56 14.66 -11.00 -27.40
N GLY A 57 13.88 -10.26 -26.60
CA GLY A 57 13.71 -8.82 -26.75
C GLY A 57 15.03 -8.06 -26.63
N ALA A 58 15.84 -8.38 -25.61
CA ALA A 58 17.15 -7.76 -25.42
C ALA A 58 18.14 -8.10 -26.54
N ALA A 59 18.10 -9.30 -27.12
CA ALA A 59 18.91 -9.60 -28.30
C ALA A 59 18.60 -8.67 -29.48
N ILE A 60 17.32 -8.34 -29.72
CA ILE A 60 16.92 -7.38 -30.76
C ILE A 60 17.44 -5.98 -30.45
N VAL A 61 17.31 -5.51 -29.20
CA VAL A 61 17.78 -4.17 -28.83
C VAL A 61 19.29 -4.02 -28.98
N ARG A 62 20.06 -5.06 -28.62
CA ARG A 62 21.52 -5.05 -28.72
C ARG A 62 21.99 -4.90 -30.16
N LEU A 63 21.30 -5.52 -31.12
CA LEU A 63 21.57 -5.29 -32.55
C LEU A 63 21.33 -3.84 -32.95
N VAL A 64 20.24 -3.22 -32.47
CA VAL A 64 19.95 -1.81 -32.77
C VAL A 64 20.94 -0.87 -32.08
N TYR A 65 21.31 -1.14 -30.83
CA TYR A 65 22.33 -0.37 -30.12
C TYR A 65 23.66 -0.41 -30.84
N LYS A 66 24.10 -1.59 -31.30
CA LYS A 66 25.32 -1.73 -32.08
C LYS A 66 25.34 -0.81 -33.31
N GLU A 67 24.27 -0.80 -34.11
CA GLU A 67 24.17 0.07 -35.29
C GLU A 67 24.15 1.56 -34.93
N ILE A 68 23.49 1.95 -33.83
CA ILE A 68 23.47 3.33 -33.34
C ILE A 68 24.85 3.73 -32.79
N GLU A 69 25.54 2.83 -32.09
CA GLU A 69 26.88 3.03 -31.56
C GLU A 69 27.89 3.20 -32.69
N GLU A 70 27.79 2.38 -33.74
CA GLU A 70 28.59 2.48 -34.96
C GLU A 70 28.31 3.79 -35.70
N ASP A 71 27.03 4.18 -35.91
CA ASP A 71 26.73 5.50 -36.47
C ASP A 71 27.28 6.60 -35.57
N LEU A 72 27.17 6.51 -34.24
CA LEU A 72 27.72 7.53 -33.37
C LEU A 72 29.26 7.49 -33.29
N GLY A 73 29.92 6.45 -33.80
CA GLY A 73 31.36 6.27 -33.67
C GLY A 73 31.81 6.15 -32.21
N ILE A 74 31.00 5.49 -31.38
CA ILE A 74 31.28 5.24 -29.95
C ILE A 74 31.54 3.76 -29.72
N LYS A 75 32.06 3.43 -28.53
CA LYS A 75 32.39 2.06 -28.13
C LYS A 75 31.14 1.15 -28.21
N GLU A 76 31.29 -0.04 -28.80
CA GLU A 76 30.26 -1.09 -28.75
C GLU A 76 29.92 -1.46 -27.30
N GLY A 77 28.63 -1.52 -26.98
CA GLY A 77 28.11 -1.78 -25.63
C GLY A 77 28.03 -0.55 -24.72
N TRP A 78 28.36 0.65 -25.22
CA TRP A 78 28.31 1.89 -24.44
C TRP A 78 26.94 2.12 -23.77
N PHE A 79 25.83 1.82 -24.48
CA PHE A 79 24.51 2.02 -23.91
C PHE A 79 24.24 1.13 -22.69
N GLU A 80 24.60 -0.15 -22.73
CA GLU A 80 24.38 -1.06 -21.59
C GLU A 80 25.35 -0.77 -20.43
N GLU A 81 26.61 -0.43 -20.71
CA GLU A 81 27.58 -0.02 -19.68
C GLU A 81 27.10 1.25 -18.94
N THR A 82 26.62 2.23 -19.69
CA THR A 82 26.19 3.51 -19.15
C THR A 82 24.85 3.37 -18.43
N TYR A 83 23.86 2.74 -19.07
CA TYR A 83 22.46 2.78 -18.66
C TYR A 83 21.94 1.52 -17.99
N GLY A 84 22.75 0.46 -17.91
CA GLY A 84 22.40 -0.82 -17.30
C GLY A 84 22.00 -1.87 -18.35
N ASP A 85 21.99 -3.13 -17.92
CA ASP A 85 21.66 -4.26 -18.79
C ASP A 85 20.23 -4.14 -19.34
N ALA A 86 20.07 -4.41 -20.64
CA ALA A 86 18.79 -4.26 -21.31
C ALA A 86 17.70 -5.22 -20.81
N GLU A 87 18.05 -6.39 -20.26
CA GLU A 87 17.11 -7.33 -19.65
C GLU A 87 16.65 -6.86 -18.26
N GLU A 88 17.54 -6.20 -17.52
CA GLU A 88 17.27 -5.73 -16.15
C GLU A 88 16.62 -4.35 -16.08
N THR A 89 16.76 -3.52 -17.12
CA THR A 89 16.28 -2.14 -17.12
C THR A 89 15.07 -1.90 -18.02
N ALA A 90 14.70 -2.88 -18.85
CA ALA A 90 13.53 -2.78 -19.72
C ALA A 90 12.22 -2.86 -18.95
N GLN A 91 11.25 -2.06 -19.41
CA GLN A 91 9.85 -2.29 -19.14
C GLN A 91 9.19 -2.85 -20.38
N TRP A 92 8.25 -3.77 -20.26
CA TRP A 92 7.58 -4.34 -21.42
C TRP A 92 6.10 -4.62 -21.14
N HIS A 93 5.28 -4.45 -22.17
CA HIS A 93 3.84 -4.56 -22.11
C HIS A 93 3.33 -5.49 -23.21
N VAL A 94 2.64 -6.57 -22.87
CA VAL A 94 1.83 -7.34 -23.81
C VAL A 94 0.41 -6.82 -23.76
N LYS A 95 -0.08 -6.23 -24.85
CA LYS A 95 -1.37 -5.53 -24.92
C LYS A 95 -2.32 -6.28 -25.83
N VAL A 96 -3.55 -6.49 -25.35
CA VAL A 96 -4.70 -6.92 -26.16
C VAL A 96 -5.66 -5.75 -26.27
N PHE A 97 -5.94 -5.32 -27.49
CA PHE A 97 -6.92 -4.28 -27.79
C PHE A 97 -8.20 -4.93 -28.29
N ASN A 98 -9.34 -4.56 -27.70
CA ASN A 98 -10.68 -5.03 -28.10
C ASN A 98 -11.40 -3.97 -28.95
N SER A 99 -12.61 -4.28 -29.45
CA SER A 99 -13.48 -3.37 -30.20
C SER A 99 -13.79 -2.09 -29.41
N GLY A 100 -13.57 -0.92 -30.03
CA GLY A 100 -13.88 0.39 -29.44
C GLY A 100 -12.86 1.47 -29.78
N SER A 101 -13.16 2.72 -29.44
CA SER A 101 -12.28 3.88 -29.64
C SER A 101 -12.26 4.79 -28.42
N ILE A 102 -11.12 5.44 -28.17
CA ILE A 102 -10.95 6.44 -27.10
C ILE A 102 -11.42 7.82 -27.59
N SER A 103 -11.30 8.05 -28.90
CA SER A 103 -11.69 9.29 -29.59
C SER A 103 -11.73 9.05 -31.09
N THR A 104 -12.51 9.82 -31.81
CA THR A 104 -12.47 9.90 -33.29
C THR A 104 -11.79 11.21 -33.69
N THR A 105 -10.92 11.18 -34.69
CA THR A 105 -10.31 12.41 -35.24
C THR A 105 -11.34 13.22 -36.02
N ASP A 106 -11.01 14.49 -36.30
CA ASP A 106 -11.82 15.34 -37.18
C ASP A 106 -11.98 14.76 -38.60
N GLU A 107 -11.08 13.85 -38.99
CA GLU A 107 -11.07 13.10 -40.25
C GLU A 107 -11.87 11.79 -40.18
N GLY A 108 -12.57 11.52 -39.07
CA GLY A 108 -13.40 10.32 -38.89
C GLY A 108 -12.63 9.05 -38.47
N VAL A 109 -11.34 9.16 -38.13
CA VAL A 109 -10.51 8.00 -37.78
C VAL A 109 -10.63 7.65 -36.30
N ASN A 110 -11.04 6.41 -36.00
CA ASN A 110 -11.15 5.92 -34.63
C ASN A 110 -9.77 5.63 -34.03
N VAL A 111 -9.45 6.28 -32.91
CA VAL A 111 -8.15 6.17 -32.23
C VAL A 111 -8.28 5.23 -31.02
N ARG A 112 -7.52 4.12 -31.05
CA ARG A 112 -7.42 3.11 -29.96
C ARG A 112 -6.30 3.41 -28.97
N LEU A 113 -5.25 4.13 -29.40
CA LEU A 113 -4.20 4.67 -28.52
C LEU A 113 -3.84 6.07 -29.03
N PRO A 114 -4.08 7.15 -28.26
CA PRO A 114 -3.79 8.51 -28.68
C PRO A 114 -2.30 8.77 -28.91
N VAL A 115 -2.04 9.90 -29.58
CA VAL A 115 -0.69 10.35 -29.93
C VAL A 115 0.19 10.52 -28.70
N HIS A 116 1.36 9.89 -28.72
CA HIS A 116 2.39 10.02 -27.68
C HIS A 116 3.79 9.73 -28.24
N THR A 117 4.81 9.89 -27.38
CA THR A 117 6.17 9.38 -27.58
C THR A 117 6.54 8.49 -26.41
N ASP A 118 7.43 7.52 -26.64
CA ASP A 118 7.83 6.59 -25.59
C ASP A 118 8.91 7.20 -24.68
N PRO A 119 8.83 7.00 -23.35
CA PRO A 119 9.84 7.47 -22.40
C PRO A 119 11.03 6.48 -22.31
N SER A 120 11.60 6.16 -23.47
CA SER A 120 12.62 5.13 -23.67
C SER A 120 13.82 5.67 -24.45
N LEU A 121 14.91 4.89 -24.48
CA LEU A 121 15.97 5.05 -25.48
C LEU A 121 15.41 4.60 -26.83
N ILE A 122 15.02 3.34 -26.91
CA ILE A 122 14.26 2.80 -28.03
C ILE A 122 13.14 1.90 -27.53
N SER A 123 12.16 1.65 -28.40
CA SER A 123 11.09 0.71 -28.12
C SER A 123 10.89 -0.25 -29.27
N VAL A 124 10.64 -1.51 -28.96
CA VAL A 124 10.45 -2.59 -29.94
C VAL A 124 9.02 -3.07 -29.83
N VAL A 125 8.28 -3.03 -30.94
CA VAL A 125 6.91 -3.53 -31.03
C VAL A 125 6.88 -4.80 -31.88
N LEU A 126 6.34 -5.87 -31.31
CA LEU A 126 6.09 -7.15 -31.96
C LEU A 126 4.58 -7.40 -31.97
N HIS A 127 4.03 -7.75 -33.13
CA HIS A 127 2.61 -8.06 -33.28
C HIS A 127 2.41 -9.57 -33.39
N ASP A 128 1.39 -10.08 -32.71
CA ASP A 128 1.00 -11.48 -32.81
C ASP A 128 0.10 -11.68 -34.03
N THR A 129 0.73 -11.74 -35.20
CA THR A 129 0.07 -11.99 -36.48
C THR A 129 1.11 -12.55 -37.47
N PRO A 130 0.73 -13.41 -38.43
CA PRO A 130 1.61 -13.74 -39.55
C PRO A 130 2.11 -12.48 -40.25
N THR A 131 3.33 -12.54 -40.79
CA THR A 131 3.94 -11.38 -41.46
C THR A 131 3.03 -10.85 -42.58
N ARG A 132 2.75 -9.55 -42.55
CA ARG A 132 1.87 -8.88 -43.51
C ARG A 132 2.26 -7.43 -43.74
N GLU A 133 1.73 -6.83 -44.80
CA GLU A 133 1.82 -5.38 -45.03
C GLU A 133 0.90 -4.61 -44.07
N GLY A 134 1.29 -3.37 -43.75
CA GLY A 134 0.60 -2.52 -42.76
C GLY A 134 1.01 -2.78 -41.31
N GLY A 135 0.60 -1.89 -40.40
CA GLY A 135 1.03 -1.86 -38.99
C GLY A 135 0.01 -2.34 -37.95
N MET A 136 -1.10 -2.98 -38.37
CA MET A 136 -2.28 -3.23 -37.53
C MET A 136 -2.74 -1.95 -36.81
N GLY A 137 -2.96 -0.88 -37.57
CA GLY A 137 -3.35 0.43 -37.05
C GLY A 137 -2.25 1.22 -36.33
N LEU A 138 -1.02 0.70 -36.19
CA LEU A 138 0.11 1.50 -35.68
C LEU A 138 0.54 2.51 -36.74
N GLU A 139 0.42 3.79 -36.41
CA GLU A 139 0.81 4.90 -37.28
C GLU A 139 1.81 5.82 -36.59
N TYR A 140 2.69 6.41 -37.38
CA TYR A 140 3.65 7.42 -36.94
C TYR A 140 3.50 8.70 -37.74
N LEU A 141 3.76 9.82 -37.08
CA LEU A 141 3.74 11.12 -37.71
C LEU A 141 5.09 11.38 -38.37
N LEU A 142 5.08 11.69 -39.67
CA LEU A 142 6.30 12.03 -40.39
C LEU A 142 6.94 13.29 -39.83
N THR A 143 8.22 13.19 -39.48
CA THR A 143 9.01 14.32 -38.98
C THR A 143 8.94 15.51 -39.94
N GLY A 144 8.50 16.66 -39.44
CA GLY A 144 8.41 17.90 -40.22
C GLY A 144 7.15 18.02 -41.10
N LYS A 145 6.29 17.00 -41.13
CA LYS A 145 5.00 17.01 -41.84
C LYS A 145 3.85 16.79 -40.85
N ARG A 146 2.63 17.18 -41.23
CA ARG A 146 1.40 16.85 -40.48
C ARG A 146 0.71 15.62 -41.07
N GLU A 147 1.51 14.67 -41.55
CA GLU A 147 1.07 13.49 -42.29
C GLU A 147 1.30 12.23 -41.43
N TRP A 148 0.23 11.47 -41.19
CA TRP A 148 0.28 10.17 -40.53
C TRP A 148 0.56 9.07 -41.55
N ARG A 149 1.45 8.14 -41.22
CA ARG A 149 1.70 6.95 -42.03
C ARG A 149 1.60 5.69 -41.20
N SER A 150 0.97 4.68 -41.79
CA SER A 150 1.00 3.31 -41.27
C SER A 150 2.42 2.76 -41.34
N VAL A 151 2.79 1.95 -40.34
CA VAL A 151 4.00 1.13 -40.43
C VAL A 151 3.86 0.18 -41.63
N SER A 152 4.91 0.05 -42.44
CA SER A 152 4.83 -0.63 -43.74
C SER A 152 4.56 -2.14 -43.65
N SER A 153 5.01 -2.79 -42.58
CA SER A 153 4.75 -4.22 -42.33
C SER A 153 4.87 -4.58 -40.84
N CYS A 154 4.19 -5.65 -40.44
CA CYS A 154 4.25 -6.19 -39.08
C CYS A 154 4.13 -7.72 -39.07
N GLY A 155 4.25 -8.32 -37.89
CA GLY A 155 3.98 -9.75 -37.66
C GLY A 155 5.19 -10.53 -37.14
N HIS A 156 5.06 -11.86 -37.03
CA HIS A 156 6.02 -12.74 -36.34
C HIS A 156 7.46 -12.66 -36.88
N GLY A 157 7.66 -12.27 -38.15
CA GLY A 157 8.97 -12.08 -38.77
C GLY A 157 9.47 -10.63 -38.80
N ARG A 158 8.79 -9.69 -38.14
CA ARG A 158 9.10 -8.25 -38.19
C ARG A 158 9.13 -7.63 -36.80
N ALA A 159 10.16 -6.84 -36.51
CA ALA A 159 10.23 -6.00 -35.32
C ALA A 159 10.16 -4.53 -35.71
N THR A 160 9.19 -3.80 -35.15
CA THR A 160 9.10 -2.35 -35.36
C THR A 160 9.91 -1.64 -34.28
N VAL A 161 10.90 -0.84 -34.68
CA VAL A 161 11.74 -0.06 -33.75
C VAL A 161 11.31 1.41 -33.75
N ILE A 162 11.06 1.94 -32.56
CA ILE A 162 10.62 3.31 -32.32
C ILE A 162 11.70 4.02 -31.49
N VAL A 163 12.19 5.16 -31.98
CA VAL A 163 13.09 6.02 -31.19
C VAL A 163 12.30 6.71 -30.09
N GLY A 164 12.78 6.60 -28.85
CA GLY A 164 12.14 7.19 -27.68
C GLY A 164 12.67 8.59 -27.34
N SER A 165 11.94 9.25 -26.45
CA SER A 165 12.24 10.62 -26.01
C SER A 165 13.53 10.77 -25.19
N VAL A 166 14.04 9.69 -24.61
CA VAL A 166 15.35 9.72 -23.93
C VAL A 166 16.47 9.78 -24.97
N MET A 167 16.39 8.97 -26.04
CA MET A 167 17.38 8.98 -27.13
C MET A 167 17.43 10.35 -27.83
N GLU A 168 16.27 10.92 -28.14
CA GLU A 168 16.18 12.27 -28.69
C GLU A 168 16.86 13.30 -27.78
N LYS A 169 16.63 13.18 -26.47
CA LYS A 169 17.21 14.11 -25.50
C LYS A 169 18.72 14.02 -25.44
N ILE A 170 19.28 12.81 -25.36
CA ILE A 170 20.73 12.61 -25.20
C ILE A 170 21.52 12.82 -26.48
N THR A 171 20.86 12.78 -27.64
CA THR A 171 21.48 13.01 -28.95
C THR A 171 21.14 14.37 -29.55
N GLY A 172 20.51 15.25 -28.78
CA GLY A 172 20.15 16.61 -29.25
C GLY A 172 19.20 16.62 -30.45
N GLY A 173 18.42 15.55 -30.65
CA GLY A 173 17.50 15.42 -31.77
C GLY A 173 18.10 14.86 -33.05
N ARG A 174 19.34 14.33 -33.05
CA ARG A 174 19.86 13.52 -34.16
C ARG A 174 18.91 12.35 -34.46
N TYR A 175 18.52 11.64 -33.42
CA TYR A 175 17.47 10.62 -33.48
C TYR A 175 16.20 11.18 -32.85
N LYS A 176 15.23 11.58 -33.67
CA LYS A 176 14.00 12.20 -33.19
C LYS A 176 13.03 11.18 -32.65
N ALA A 177 12.39 11.48 -31.52
CA ALA A 177 11.40 10.61 -30.94
C ALA A 177 10.17 10.54 -31.86
N ALA A 178 9.77 9.32 -32.22
CA ALA A 178 8.66 9.13 -33.14
C ALA A 178 7.34 9.33 -32.41
N ARG A 179 6.60 10.38 -32.79
CA ARG A 179 5.20 10.56 -32.36
C ARG A 179 4.34 9.54 -33.07
N HIS A 180 3.63 8.71 -32.30
CA HIS A 180 2.87 7.61 -32.86
C HIS A 180 1.53 7.43 -32.14
N ARG A 181 0.61 6.73 -32.80
CA ARG A 181 -0.75 6.41 -32.33
C ARG A 181 -1.15 5.01 -32.80
N VAL A 182 -2.21 4.46 -32.22
CA VAL A 182 -2.88 3.27 -32.74
C VAL A 182 -4.30 3.63 -33.13
N VAL A 183 -4.66 3.40 -34.38
CA VAL A 183 -6.01 3.60 -34.92
C VAL A 183 -6.69 2.25 -35.16
N GLU A 184 -8.00 2.29 -35.32
CA GLU A 184 -8.75 1.18 -35.87
C GLU A 184 -8.42 1.02 -37.35
N GLU A 185 -8.06 -0.19 -37.76
CA GLU A 185 -7.69 -0.49 -39.14
C GLU A 185 -8.95 -0.69 -40.00
N GLU A 186 -8.96 -0.05 -41.16
CA GLU A 186 -10.09 -0.10 -42.09
C GLU A 186 -10.36 -1.54 -42.54
N GLY A 187 -11.62 -1.97 -42.51
CA GLY A 187 -12.03 -3.34 -42.86
C GLY A 187 -11.80 -4.41 -41.78
N ARG A 188 -11.23 -4.05 -40.62
CA ARG A 188 -10.98 -4.96 -39.47
C ARG A 188 -11.57 -4.44 -38.17
N VAL A 189 -12.69 -3.74 -38.28
CA VAL A 189 -13.46 -3.19 -37.15
C VAL A 189 -13.93 -4.36 -36.28
N GLY A 190 -13.58 -4.32 -34.99
CA GLY A 190 -13.92 -5.36 -34.04
C GLY A 190 -12.95 -6.54 -33.93
N GLU A 191 -11.87 -6.60 -34.73
CA GLU A 191 -10.81 -7.61 -34.55
C GLU A 191 -9.88 -7.25 -33.38
N ASP A 192 -9.49 -8.29 -32.62
CA ASP A 192 -8.51 -8.19 -31.53
C ASP A 192 -7.11 -7.92 -32.08
N ARG A 193 -6.42 -6.94 -31.50
CA ARG A 193 -5.00 -6.63 -31.82
C ARG A 193 -4.14 -6.98 -30.62
N VAL A 194 -3.24 -7.94 -30.79
CA VAL A 194 -2.26 -8.33 -29.77
C VAL A 194 -0.87 -7.85 -30.17
N ALA A 195 -0.22 -7.07 -29.29
CA ALA A 195 1.15 -6.62 -29.49
C ALA A 195 1.95 -6.57 -28.20
N ALA A 196 3.19 -7.06 -28.24
CA ALA A 196 4.18 -6.86 -27.20
C ALA A 196 5.02 -5.61 -27.51
N THR A 197 5.15 -4.70 -26.55
CA THR A 197 6.00 -3.51 -26.63
C THR A 197 7.08 -3.60 -25.57
N PHE A 198 8.35 -3.57 -25.96
CA PHE A 198 9.49 -3.45 -25.06
C PHE A 198 9.99 -2.02 -25.06
N PHE A 199 10.06 -1.40 -23.89
CA PHE A 199 10.59 -0.08 -23.62
C PHE A 199 11.98 -0.24 -22.99
N PHE A 200 13.02 -0.13 -23.81
CA PHE A 200 14.41 -0.15 -23.34
C PHE A 200 14.79 1.24 -22.86
N ARG A 201 15.17 1.34 -21.60
CA ARG A 201 15.29 2.61 -20.88
C ARG A 201 16.46 2.53 -19.91
N PRO A 202 16.98 3.67 -19.45
CA PRO A 202 17.99 3.66 -18.41
C PRO A 202 17.48 3.10 -17.07
N GLY A 203 18.37 2.48 -16.30
CA GLY A 203 18.10 2.15 -14.91
C GLY A 203 17.75 3.41 -14.10
N GLY A 204 16.80 3.30 -13.15
CA GLY A 204 16.19 4.48 -12.50
C GLY A 204 17.18 5.46 -11.83
N LYS A 205 18.33 4.98 -11.37
CA LYS A 205 19.40 5.80 -10.75
C LYS A 205 20.44 6.32 -11.76
N LYS A 206 20.46 5.81 -13.00
CA LYS A 206 21.44 6.21 -14.02
C LYS A 206 21.18 7.64 -14.46
N VAL A 207 22.26 8.42 -14.55
CA VAL A 207 22.21 9.83 -14.94
C VAL A 207 22.18 9.93 -16.46
N LEU A 208 21.28 10.74 -17.00
CA LEU A 208 21.20 10.98 -18.45
C LEU A 208 22.43 11.76 -18.92
N THR A 209 23.23 11.15 -19.79
CA THR A 209 24.48 11.68 -20.32
C THR A 209 24.48 11.63 -21.86
N VAL A 210 25.20 12.57 -22.47
CA VAL A 210 25.39 12.61 -23.93
C VAL A 210 26.37 11.51 -24.32
N PRO A 211 26.08 10.67 -25.34
CA PRO A 211 27.04 9.72 -25.86
C PRO A 211 28.34 10.42 -26.30
N PRO A 212 29.53 9.85 -26.00
CA PRO A 212 30.82 10.49 -26.24
C PRO A 212 31.20 10.44 -27.73
N SER A 213 30.39 11.09 -28.58
CA SER A 213 30.48 11.09 -30.03
C SER A 213 30.83 12.47 -30.55
N ALA A 214 31.79 12.53 -31.48
CA ALA A 214 32.08 13.75 -32.23
C ALA A 214 30.88 14.25 -33.05
N LYS A 215 29.94 13.36 -33.42
CA LYS A 215 28.71 13.71 -34.16
C LYS A 215 27.66 14.42 -33.28
N LEU A 216 27.89 14.51 -31.98
CA LEU A 216 27.00 15.16 -31.00
C LEU A 216 27.66 16.39 -30.36
N GLU A 217 28.65 16.98 -31.04
CA GLU A 217 29.32 18.18 -30.57
C GLU A 217 28.32 19.33 -30.34
N GLY A 218 28.41 19.99 -29.19
CA GLY A 218 27.50 21.06 -28.78
C GLY A 218 26.17 20.59 -28.15
N VAL A 219 25.86 19.30 -28.14
CA VAL A 219 24.69 18.77 -27.42
C VAL A 219 24.93 18.87 -25.91
N LYS A 220 23.97 19.47 -25.18
CA LYS A 220 24.00 19.56 -23.72
C LYS A 220 22.76 18.94 -23.10
N VAL A 221 22.97 18.05 -22.13
CA VAL A 221 21.91 17.42 -21.34
C VAL A 221 22.07 17.86 -19.90
N VAL A 222 20.95 18.16 -19.23
CA VAL A 222 20.96 18.42 -17.79
C VAL A 222 21.20 17.09 -17.09
N GLU A 223 22.28 17.00 -16.31
CA GLU A 223 22.58 15.82 -15.51
C GLU A 223 21.44 15.58 -14.51
N ILE A 224 20.69 14.51 -14.75
CA ILE A 224 19.55 14.14 -13.94
C ILE A 224 19.40 12.62 -13.95
N PRO A 225 19.13 11.98 -12.80
CA PRO A 225 18.78 10.57 -12.78
C PRO A 225 17.51 10.31 -13.59
N PHE A 226 17.50 9.24 -14.40
CA PHE A 226 16.39 8.90 -15.28
C PHE A 226 15.05 8.81 -14.54
N GLY A 227 15.00 8.17 -13.36
CA GLY A 227 13.77 8.09 -12.57
C GLY A 227 13.24 9.47 -12.13
N THR A 228 14.14 10.43 -11.92
CA THR A 228 13.75 11.82 -11.63
C THR A 228 13.29 12.56 -12.88
N TRP A 229 13.94 12.32 -14.02
CA TRP A 229 13.51 12.85 -15.32
C TRP A 229 12.11 12.34 -15.70
N LEU A 230 11.89 11.03 -15.59
CA LEU A 230 10.62 10.36 -15.89
C LEU A 230 9.47 11.00 -15.09
N ARG A 231 9.64 11.13 -13.77
CA ARG A 231 8.65 11.78 -12.89
C ARG A 231 8.38 13.24 -13.26
N LYS A 232 9.41 14.01 -13.63
CA LYS A 232 9.26 15.40 -14.06
C LYS A 232 8.52 15.49 -15.40
N THR A 233 8.83 14.61 -16.34
CA THR A 233 8.21 14.55 -17.66
C THR A 233 6.73 14.16 -17.55
N SER A 234 6.39 13.13 -16.76
CA SER A 234 5.00 12.73 -16.48
C SER A 234 4.16 13.86 -15.87
N LYS A 235 4.73 14.62 -14.91
CA LYS A 235 4.06 15.79 -14.32
C LYS A 235 3.85 16.94 -15.31
N LYS A 236 4.80 17.19 -16.22
CA LYS A 236 4.63 18.20 -17.29
C LYS A 236 3.52 17.82 -18.26
N TYR A 237 3.41 16.54 -18.63
CA TYR A 237 2.31 16.05 -19.45
C TYR A 237 0.95 16.22 -18.76
N ALA A 238 0.85 15.93 -17.46
CA ALA A 238 -0.37 16.15 -16.69
C ALA A 238 -0.77 17.63 -16.61
N LYS A 239 0.20 18.53 -16.38
CA LYS A 239 -0.02 19.98 -16.28
C LYS A 239 -0.40 20.61 -17.64
N HIS A 240 0.24 20.18 -18.73
CA HIS A 240 -0.12 20.64 -20.08
C HIS A 240 -1.55 20.22 -20.46
N LYS A 241 -1.97 19.02 -20.03
CA LYS A 241 -3.33 18.50 -20.23
C LYS A 241 -4.38 19.29 -19.43
N GLN A 242 -4.06 19.73 -18.21
CA GLN A 242 -4.92 20.61 -17.40
C GLN A 242 -5.08 21.99 -18.06
N LEU A 243 -3.97 22.59 -18.51
CA LEU A 243 -3.98 23.88 -19.24
C LEU A 243 -4.77 23.83 -20.55
N VAL A 244 -4.69 22.72 -21.30
CA VAL A 244 -5.50 22.52 -22.52
C VAL A 244 -6.98 22.36 -22.15
N ARG A 245 -7.30 21.62 -21.09
CA ARG A 245 -8.69 21.43 -20.60
C ARG A 245 -9.32 22.75 -20.15
N ASP A 246 -8.58 23.57 -19.41
CA ASP A 246 -9.01 24.88 -18.93
C ASP A 246 -9.23 25.87 -20.10
N ARG A 247 -8.36 25.86 -21.12
CA ARG A 247 -8.56 26.66 -22.34
C ARG A 247 -9.75 26.20 -23.18
N THR A 248 -10.11 24.92 -23.13
CA THR A 248 -11.25 24.36 -23.86
C THR A 248 -12.57 24.66 -23.14
N LEU A 249 -12.55 24.69 -21.81
CA LEU A 249 -13.66 25.13 -20.96
C LEU A 249 -13.91 26.64 -21.12
N ASP A 250 -12.87 27.47 -21.07
CA ASP A 250 -12.96 28.93 -21.24
C ASP A 250 -13.44 29.33 -22.65
N LYS A 251 -13.14 28.52 -23.68
CA LYS A 251 -13.72 28.69 -25.03
C LYS A 251 -15.20 28.29 -25.10
N LYS A 252 -15.62 27.21 -24.42
CA LYS A 252 -17.03 26.79 -24.37
C LYS A 252 -17.89 27.78 -23.58
N GLU A 253 -17.38 28.32 -22.47
CA GLU A 253 -18.06 29.36 -21.69
C GLU A 253 -18.19 30.68 -22.48
N LYS A 254 -17.17 31.08 -23.24
CA LYS A 254 -17.23 32.29 -24.11
C LYS A 254 -18.14 32.14 -25.33
N VAL A 255 -18.36 30.92 -25.82
CA VAL A 255 -19.33 30.64 -26.90
C VAL A 255 -20.75 30.63 -26.35
N GLN A 256 -20.97 30.05 -25.16
CA GLN A 256 -22.29 29.99 -24.53
C GLN A 256 -22.77 31.35 -23.98
N LEU A 257 -21.85 32.23 -23.56
CA LEU A 257 -22.16 33.61 -23.14
C LEU A 257 -22.46 34.57 -24.31
N ARG A 258 -22.25 34.17 -25.57
CA ARG A 258 -22.58 35.00 -26.75
C ARG A 258 -23.99 34.75 -27.30
N GLU A 259 -24.67 33.69 -26.89
CA GLU A 259 -25.97 33.30 -27.47
C GLU A 259 -27.20 33.52 -26.56
N GLU A 260 -27.04 33.81 -25.26
CA GLU A 260 -28.18 33.96 -24.33
C GLU A 260 -28.44 35.40 -23.84
N GLY A 261 -28.22 36.38 -24.70
CA GLY A 261 -28.55 37.79 -24.45
C GLY A 261 -29.85 38.22 -25.12
N LYS A 262 -31.01 37.87 -24.55
CA LYS A 262 -32.31 38.58 -24.72
C LYS A 262 -33.36 37.95 -23.80
N GLY A 263 -33.82 38.70 -22.80
CA GLY A 263 -34.89 38.29 -21.88
C GLY A 263 -36.16 39.10 -22.11
N GLU A 264 -37.31 38.53 -21.75
CA GLU A 264 -38.57 39.24 -21.53
C GLU A 264 -39.27 38.74 -20.25
N ASN A 265 -40.03 39.65 -19.63
CA ASN A 265 -40.67 39.60 -18.32
C ASN A 265 -42.15 39.24 -18.43
N ILE A 266 -42.65 38.28 -17.63
CA ILE A 266 -44.10 38.14 -17.36
C ILE A 266 -44.34 37.69 -15.90
N ASP A 267 -45.28 38.37 -15.23
CA ASP A 267 -46.01 38.04 -13.98
C ASP A 267 -45.30 38.00 -12.61
N GLY A 268 -44.62 39.10 -12.28
CA GLY A 268 -44.74 39.72 -10.94
C GLY A 268 -44.25 38.95 -9.71
N THR A 269 -43.64 37.77 -9.86
CA THR A 269 -43.03 37.00 -8.75
C THR A 269 -41.59 36.64 -9.10
N PHE A 270 -40.64 37.19 -8.34
CA PHE A 270 -39.22 36.91 -8.51
C PHE A 270 -38.89 35.58 -7.81
N VAL A 271 -39.00 34.47 -8.53
CA VAL A 271 -38.44 33.17 -8.10
C VAL A 271 -37.11 32.97 -8.82
N SER A 272 -36.03 32.76 -8.08
CA SER A 272 -34.71 32.56 -8.69
C SER A 272 -34.68 31.28 -9.55
N ARG A 273 -34.16 31.35 -10.79
CA ARG A 273 -34.00 30.19 -11.71
C ARG A 273 -33.20 29.03 -11.08
N LYS A 274 -32.42 29.30 -10.03
CA LYS A 274 -31.65 28.31 -9.26
C LYS A 274 -32.54 27.38 -8.44
N GLN A 275 -33.65 27.90 -7.91
CA GLN A 275 -34.64 27.11 -7.17
C GLN A 275 -35.54 26.30 -8.10
N ARG A 276 -35.85 26.81 -9.31
CA ARG A 276 -36.64 26.05 -10.30
C ARG A 276 -35.85 24.89 -10.93
N LYS A 277 -34.58 25.13 -11.34
CA LYS A 277 -33.72 24.07 -11.87
C LYS A 277 -33.36 23.00 -10.83
N ALA A 278 -33.25 23.35 -9.55
CA ALA A 278 -33.02 22.36 -8.48
C ALA A 278 -34.25 21.47 -8.26
N LYS A 279 -35.47 22.01 -8.41
CA LYS A 279 -36.71 21.26 -8.29
C LYS A 279 -36.96 20.34 -9.51
N GLU A 280 -36.74 20.85 -10.72
CA GLU A 280 -36.84 20.06 -11.97
C GLU A 280 -35.78 18.93 -12.03
N MET A 281 -34.56 19.15 -11.54
CA MET A 281 -33.50 18.12 -11.51
C MET A 281 -33.78 17.01 -10.49
N MET A 282 -34.39 17.35 -9.33
CA MET A 282 -34.78 16.36 -8.33
C MET A 282 -35.95 15.49 -8.80
N GLU A 283 -36.92 16.07 -9.51
CA GLU A 283 -38.05 15.33 -10.08
C GLU A 283 -37.62 14.38 -11.24
N ILE A 284 -36.57 14.73 -12.00
CA ILE A 284 -35.97 13.85 -13.02
C ILE A 284 -35.22 12.69 -12.38
N LEU A 285 -34.44 12.96 -11.32
CA LEU A 285 -33.69 11.92 -10.58
C LEU A 285 -34.62 10.94 -9.84
N GLU A 286 -35.80 11.39 -9.39
CA GLU A 286 -36.81 10.51 -8.80
C GLU A 286 -37.53 9.64 -9.85
N ARG A 287 -37.72 10.13 -11.09
CA ARG A 287 -38.23 9.32 -12.20
C ARG A 287 -37.24 8.28 -12.70
N GLU A 288 -35.95 8.62 -12.80
CA GLU A 288 -34.90 7.68 -13.25
C GLU A 288 -34.65 6.55 -12.24
N LYS A 289 -34.97 6.75 -10.95
CA LYS A 289 -34.85 5.73 -9.91
C LYS A 289 -35.96 4.66 -9.95
N MET A 290 -37.07 4.94 -10.64
CA MET A 290 -38.22 4.04 -10.77
C MET A 290 -38.17 3.13 -12.01
N GLU A 291 -37.23 3.32 -12.95
CA GLU A 291 -37.22 2.61 -14.25
C GLU A 291 -36.15 1.51 -14.42
N MET A 292 -35.48 1.07 -13.35
CA MET A 292 -34.53 -0.07 -13.43
C MET A 292 -35.01 -1.27 -12.61
N ASP A 293 -36.02 -1.96 -13.12
CA ASP A 293 -36.39 -3.31 -12.68
C ASP A 293 -36.63 -4.20 -13.91
N LEU A 294 -35.56 -4.81 -14.45
CA LEU A 294 -35.63 -5.85 -15.48
C LEU A 294 -34.53 -6.93 -15.26
N PRO A 295 -34.80 -8.19 -15.66
CA PRO A 295 -34.28 -9.39 -14.99
C PRO A 295 -32.83 -9.75 -15.37
N LYS A 296 -32.07 -10.29 -14.40
CA LYS A 296 -30.71 -10.77 -14.60
C LYS A 296 -30.67 -11.99 -15.56
N PRO A 297 -29.77 -12.02 -16.56
CA PRO A 297 -29.58 -13.19 -17.42
C PRO A 297 -28.90 -14.34 -16.65
N PRO A 298 -29.10 -15.60 -17.07
CA PRO A 298 -28.66 -16.76 -16.32
C PRO A 298 -27.14 -16.91 -16.35
N VAL A 299 -26.55 -17.14 -15.18
CA VAL A 299 -25.11 -17.35 -14.99
C VAL A 299 -24.72 -18.71 -15.55
N VAL A 300 -24.03 -18.73 -16.69
CA VAL A 300 -23.35 -19.92 -17.21
C VAL A 300 -22.08 -20.14 -16.38
N LYS A 301 -22.14 -21.07 -15.43
CA LYS A 301 -20.95 -21.57 -14.71
C LYS A 301 -20.22 -22.54 -15.62
N LYS A 302 -18.88 -22.52 -15.57
CA LYS A 302 -17.95 -23.43 -16.26
C LYS A 302 -16.52 -23.19 -15.72
N PRO A 303 -15.65 -24.21 -15.61
CA PRO A 303 -15.44 -25.16 -14.52
C PRO A 303 -14.25 -24.71 -13.63
N ILE A 304 -14.37 -24.70 -12.29
CA ILE A 304 -13.16 -24.39 -11.52
C ILE A 304 -12.19 -25.57 -11.64
N ILE A 305 -11.08 -25.34 -12.37
CA ILE A 305 -9.90 -26.20 -12.29
C ILE A 305 -9.23 -25.73 -11.01
N ASP A 306 -9.23 -26.61 -10.01
CA ASP A 306 -8.63 -26.33 -8.71
C ASP A 306 -7.23 -25.72 -8.90
N PRO A 307 -6.97 -24.52 -8.37
CA PRO A 307 -5.64 -23.95 -8.41
C PRO A 307 -4.68 -24.89 -7.66
N PRO A 308 -3.41 -24.98 -8.11
CA PRO A 308 -2.44 -25.84 -7.44
C PRO A 308 -2.34 -25.44 -5.97
N VAL A 309 -2.49 -26.43 -5.10
CA VAL A 309 -2.32 -26.31 -3.65
C VAL A 309 -0.91 -25.80 -3.37
N TYR A 310 -0.77 -24.50 -3.12
CA TYR A 310 0.47 -23.92 -2.61
C TYR A 310 0.58 -24.20 -1.10
N ASN A 311 0.86 -25.45 -0.74
CA ASN A 311 1.36 -25.78 0.58
C ASN A 311 2.89 -25.73 0.56
N HIS A 312 3.48 -24.56 0.78
CA HIS A 312 4.78 -24.48 1.46
C HIS A 312 4.82 -23.21 2.31
N CYS A 313 3.97 -23.20 3.32
CA CYS A 313 4.39 -22.63 4.57
C CYS A 313 5.28 -23.64 5.30
N GLY A 314 6.20 -23.18 6.15
CA GLY A 314 6.52 -24.03 7.30
C GLY A 314 5.22 -24.40 8.03
N SER A 315 5.17 -25.50 8.77
CA SER A 315 3.97 -25.98 9.49
C SER A 315 3.24 -24.93 10.35
N ALA A 316 3.85 -23.76 10.58
CA ALA A 316 3.43 -22.70 11.47
C ALA A 316 2.89 -21.40 10.82
N CYS A 317 2.84 -21.20 9.49
CA CYS A 317 2.33 -19.91 8.92
C CYS A 317 1.32 -20.13 7.79
N GLN A 318 0.28 -19.32 7.61
CA GLN A 318 -0.69 -19.50 6.51
C GLN A 318 -1.21 -18.15 6.03
N LEU A 319 -1.38 -17.99 4.72
CA LEU A 319 -2.16 -16.86 4.18
C LEU A 319 -3.62 -17.28 4.09
N ILE A 320 -4.51 -16.55 4.77
CA ILE A 320 -5.93 -16.89 4.85
C ILE A 320 -6.80 -15.72 4.34
N GLY A 321 -8.07 -16.04 4.08
CA GLY A 321 -9.04 -15.10 3.54
C GLY A 321 -8.88 -14.82 2.04
N ASP A 322 -9.86 -14.08 1.54
CA ASP A 322 -9.89 -13.61 0.16
C ASP A 322 -8.86 -12.49 -0.07
N GLU A 323 -8.60 -12.16 -1.34
CA GLU A 323 -7.75 -11.00 -1.65
C GLU A 323 -8.44 -9.68 -1.29
N ILE A 324 -7.80 -8.90 -0.42
CA ILE A 324 -8.23 -7.58 0.03
C ILE A 324 -7.35 -6.52 -0.63
N ILE A 325 -7.96 -5.67 -1.45
CA ILE A 325 -7.26 -4.64 -2.24
C ILE A 325 -7.13 -3.33 -1.45
N GLY A 326 -6.02 -2.63 -1.65
CA GLY A 326 -5.73 -1.34 -1.01
C GLY A 326 -4.41 -1.36 -0.23
N GLN A 327 -3.99 -0.18 0.19
CA GLN A 327 -2.81 0.06 1.04
C GLN A 327 -3.27 0.61 2.40
N GLU A 328 -2.43 0.48 3.43
CA GLU A 328 -2.68 1.02 4.77
C GLU A 328 -4.06 0.61 5.36
N LYS A 329 -4.52 -0.60 5.00
CA LYS A 329 -5.92 -1.02 5.16
C LYS A 329 -6.32 -1.17 6.64
N TYR A 330 -5.57 -1.97 7.37
CA TYR A 330 -5.81 -2.32 8.76
C TYR A 330 -4.49 -2.30 9.52
N LEU A 331 -4.42 -1.51 10.60
CA LEU A 331 -3.21 -1.35 11.41
C LEU A 331 -3.29 -2.14 12.73
N GLY A 332 -4.48 -2.62 13.09
CA GLY A 332 -4.76 -3.35 14.32
C GLY A 332 -6.11 -4.05 14.25
N GLY A 333 -6.44 -4.79 15.28
CA GLY A 333 -7.67 -5.56 15.37
C GLY A 333 -7.92 -6.01 16.80
N GLU A 334 -9.03 -6.71 17.01
CA GLU A 334 -9.39 -7.24 18.31
C GLU A 334 -10.18 -8.55 18.17
N CYS A 335 -10.04 -9.46 19.13
CA CYS A 335 -10.84 -10.68 19.18
C CYS A 335 -12.17 -10.39 19.90
N GLY A 336 -13.27 -10.55 19.18
CA GLY A 336 -14.61 -10.42 19.72
C GLY A 336 -15.04 -11.63 20.55
N SER A 337 -16.08 -11.42 21.35
CA SER A 337 -16.73 -12.44 22.19
C SER A 337 -17.34 -13.61 21.40
N ASP A 338 -17.60 -13.44 20.11
CA ASP A 338 -18.05 -14.49 19.20
C ASP A 338 -16.91 -15.41 18.70
N GLY A 339 -15.68 -15.16 19.17
CA GLY A 339 -14.48 -15.89 18.76
C GLY A 339 -13.96 -15.50 17.37
N ARG A 340 -14.47 -14.42 16.77
CA ARG A 340 -13.96 -13.87 15.51
C ARG A 340 -13.05 -12.68 15.75
N ILE A 341 -12.20 -12.40 14.78
CA ILE A 341 -11.26 -11.28 14.84
C ILE A 341 -11.79 -10.16 13.95
N TYR A 342 -11.77 -8.93 14.45
CA TYR A 342 -12.24 -7.74 13.75
C TYR A 342 -11.08 -6.78 13.54
N ALA A 343 -10.64 -6.64 12.29
CA ALA A 343 -9.59 -5.71 11.91
C ALA A 343 -10.15 -4.29 11.80
N ILE A 344 -9.49 -3.34 12.47
CA ILE A 344 -9.93 -1.94 12.55
C ILE A 344 -9.55 -1.19 11.26
N PRO A 345 -10.51 -0.63 10.51
CA PRO A 345 -10.25 -0.02 9.21
C PRO A 345 -9.54 1.32 9.36
N GLY A 346 -8.26 1.35 8.99
CA GLY A 346 -7.47 2.57 8.81
C GLY A 346 -7.88 3.27 7.51
N CYS A 347 -7.34 2.81 6.39
CA CYS A 347 -7.73 3.26 5.04
C CYS A 347 -8.75 2.33 4.35
N ALA A 348 -9.00 1.14 4.89
CA ALA A 348 -10.04 0.26 4.35
C ALA A 348 -11.44 0.89 4.48
N PRO A 349 -12.35 0.62 3.54
CA PRO A 349 -13.71 1.16 3.60
C PRO A 349 -14.58 0.51 4.68
N GLN A 350 -14.28 -0.72 5.10
CA GLN A 350 -15.12 -1.50 6.02
C GLN A 350 -14.26 -2.33 6.98
N VAL A 351 -14.86 -2.74 8.10
CA VAL A 351 -14.25 -3.66 9.06
C VAL A 351 -14.07 -5.02 8.40
N LEU A 352 -12.90 -5.62 8.55
CA LEU A 352 -12.66 -7.00 8.13
C LEU A 352 -12.92 -7.93 9.31
N ARG A 353 -13.87 -8.84 9.17
CA ARG A 353 -14.11 -9.93 10.12
C ARG A 353 -13.40 -11.18 9.62
N ILE A 354 -12.67 -11.86 10.50
CA ILE A 354 -11.92 -13.07 10.22
C ILE A 354 -12.47 -14.16 11.15
N ASP A 355 -12.80 -15.32 10.60
CA ASP A 355 -13.23 -16.49 11.37
C ASP A 355 -12.04 -17.44 11.58
N PRO A 356 -11.47 -17.52 12.81
CA PRO A 356 -10.31 -18.36 13.10
C PRO A 356 -10.52 -19.85 12.86
N LYS A 357 -11.77 -20.34 12.93
CA LYS A 357 -12.09 -21.76 12.77
C LYS A 357 -12.03 -22.21 11.31
N THR A 358 -12.36 -21.30 10.39
CA THR A 358 -12.49 -21.62 8.95
C THR A 358 -11.47 -20.90 8.08
N GLY A 359 -10.87 -19.81 8.57
CA GLY A 359 -10.01 -18.92 7.80
C GLY A 359 -10.78 -18.03 6.81
N ILE A 360 -12.11 -18.04 6.84
CA ILE A 360 -12.97 -17.19 6.01
C ILE A 360 -12.90 -15.75 6.52
N THR A 361 -12.95 -14.80 5.57
CA THR A 361 -12.97 -13.37 5.86
C THR A 361 -14.14 -12.69 5.19
N ASP A 362 -14.80 -11.78 5.90
CA ASP A 362 -15.93 -10.98 5.40
C ASP A 362 -15.72 -9.50 5.69
N LEU A 363 -16.30 -8.64 4.85
CA LEU A 363 -16.44 -7.21 5.17
C LEU A 363 -17.78 -6.96 5.86
N VAL A 364 -17.75 -6.31 7.03
CA VAL A 364 -18.95 -6.06 7.84
C VAL A 364 -19.14 -4.56 8.12
N GLY A 365 -20.40 -4.17 8.30
CA GLY A 365 -20.77 -2.79 8.60
C GLY A 365 -20.89 -1.87 7.39
N PRO A 366 -21.15 -0.57 7.61
CA PRO A 366 -21.28 0.42 6.54
C PRO A 366 -19.92 0.77 5.91
N VAL A 367 -19.96 1.26 4.67
CA VAL A 367 -18.78 1.81 4.00
C VAL A 367 -18.44 3.18 4.59
N MET A 368 -17.28 3.28 5.23
CA MET A 368 -16.75 4.47 5.90
C MET A 368 -15.55 5.02 5.12
N LYS A 369 -15.74 6.18 4.47
CA LYS A 369 -14.71 6.84 3.64
C LYS A 369 -13.69 7.57 4.50
N GLY A 370 -12.47 7.70 3.98
CA GLY A 370 -11.37 8.41 4.63
C GLY A 370 -10.17 7.50 4.90
N GLU A 371 -9.04 8.14 5.16
CA GLU A 371 -7.74 7.49 5.41
C GLU A 371 -7.42 7.55 6.90
N PHE A 372 -6.67 6.57 7.41
CA PHE A 372 -6.21 6.50 8.81
C PHE A 372 -7.31 6.78 9.85
N LYS A 373 -8.54 6.31 9.58
CA LYS A 373 -9.74 6.64 10.39
C LYS A 373 -9.56 6.24 11.85
N TRP A 374 -9.30 4.96 12.08
CA TRP A 374 -9.03 4.36 13.39
C TRP A 374 -7.81 3.46 13.28
N LEU A 375 -6.93 3.45 14.29
CA LEU A 375 -5.67 2.67 14.26
C LEU A 375 -5.65 1.47 15.20
N ARG A 376 -6.35 1.59 16.33
CA ARG A 376 -6.35 0.64 17.45
C ARG A 376 -7.77 0.54 18.00
N SER A 377 -7.99 -0.47 18.82
CA SER A 377 -9.26 -0.65 19.53
C SER A 377 -9.05 -1.01 20.99
N VAL A 378 -10.11 -0.83 21.77
CA VAL A 378 -10.22 -1.28 23.16
C VAL A 378 -11.57 -1.96 23.33
N LYS A 379 -11.61 -3.08 24.05
CA LYS A 379 -12.87 -3.75 24.41
C LYS A 379 -13.49 -3.16 25.67
N ALA A 380 -14.81 -3.10 25.68
CA ALA A 380 -15.59 -2.78 26.88
C ALA A 380 -16.98 -3.43 26.79
N ILE A 381 -17.67 -3.50 27.92
CA ILE A 381 -19.09 -3.87 27.96
C ILE A 381 -19.92 -2.62 27.69
N ASP A 382 -20.86 -2.70 26.77
CA ASP A 382 -21.72 -1.58 26.41
C ASP A 382 -23.00 -1.49 27.25
N GLY A 383 -23.81 -0.45 27.00
CA GLY A 383 -25.07 -0.21 27.71
C GLY A 383 -26.10 -1.34 27.65
N ASP A 384 -26.00 -2.19 26.62
CA ASP A 384 -26.88 -3.34 26.41
C ASP A 384 -26.30 -4.63 27.02
N GLY A 385 -25.15 -4.55 27.70
CA GLY A 385 -24.47 -5.67 28.33
C GLY A 385 -23.64 -6.54 27.38
N ASN A 386 -23.39 -6.08 26.15
CA ASN A 386 -22.59 -6.80 25.17
C ASN A 386 -21.12 -6.40 25.25
N GLU A 387 -20.20 -7.35 25.05
CA GLU A 387 -18.82 -6.98 24.73
C GLU A 387 -18.79 -6.28 23.36
N ALA A 388 -18.27 -5.06 23.33
CA ALA A 388 -18.10 -4.26 22.14
C ALA A 388 -16.62 -3.85 21.96
N ILE A 389 -16.23 -3.68 20.70
CA ILE A 389 -14.90 -3.25 20.28
C ILE A 389 -15.00 -1.79 19.84
N TYR A 390 -14.25 -0.92 20.51
CA TYR A 390 -14.26 0.52 20.25
C TYR A 390 -12.98 0.93 19.51
N GLY A 391 -13.10 1.28 18.22
CA GLY A 391 -12.02 1.80 17.41
C GLY A 391 -11.71 3.26 17.78
N LEU A 392 -10.47 3.54 18.13
CA LEU A 392 -10.05 4.85 18.64
C LEU A 392 -9.78 5.84 17.49
N PRO A 393 -10.40 7.03 17.50
CA PRO A 393 -10.35 7.96 16.38
C PRO A 393 -8.96 8.57 16.20
N CYS A 394 -8.38 8.36 15.02
CA CYS A 394 -7.12 8.97 14.63
C CYS A 394 -7.39 10.13 13.67
N HIS A 395 -7.86 9.86 12.45
CA HIS A 395 -8.37 10.89 11.54
C HIS A 395 -9.89 11.02 11.59
N ALA A 396 -10.59 9.92 11.91
CA ALA A 396 -12.05 9.90 11.94
C ALA A 396 -12.62 10.96 12.88
N SER A 397 -13.72 11.60 12.45
CA SER A 397 -14.49 12.56 13.25
C SER A 397 -15.36 11.88 14.32
N SER A 398 -15.35 10.56 14.42
CA SER A 398 -16.17 9.79 15.35
C SER A 398 -15.49 8.52 15.84
N VAL A 399 -15.97 7.95 16.94
CA VAL A 399 -15.56 6.63 17.46
C VAL A 399 -16.23 5.53 16.62
N LEU A 400 -15.52 4.45 16.35
CA LEU A 400 -16.09 3.23 15.75
C LEU A 400 -16.53 2.27 16.87
N LYS A 401 -17.74 1.71 16.77
CA LYS A 401 -18.24 0.65 17.65
C LYS A 401 -18.58 -0.57 16.80
N ILE A 402 -18.08 -1.73 17.23
CA ILE A 402 -18.42 -3.03 16.67
C ILE A 402 -18.97 -3.87 17.81
N VAL A 403 -20.13 -4.49 17.63
CA VAL A 403 -20.74 -5.40 18.63
C VAL A 403 -20.75 -6.81 18.04
N PRO A 404 -19.73 -7.65 18.33
CA PRO A 404 -19.62 -9.00 17.75
C PRO A 404 -20.85 -9.88 17.94
N ALA A 405 -21.52 -9.78 19.10
CA ALA A 405 -22.69 -10.59 19.43
C ALA A 405 -23.87 -10.38 18.46
N THR A 406 -24.05 -9.16 17.95
CA THR A 406 -25.15 -8.78 17.04
C THR A 406 -24.68 -8.56 15.60
N GLY A 407 -23.37 -8.41 15.39
CA GLY A 407 -22.79 -7.98 14.12
C GLY A 407 -22.96 -6.49 13.81
N GLU A 408 -23.47 -5.70 14.76
CA GLU A 408 -23.64 -4.26 14.57
C GLU A 408 -22.27 -3.58 14.39
N VAL A 409 -22.19 -2.67 13.41
CA VAL A 409 -21.05 -1.77 13.22
C VAL A 409 -21.62 -0.37 13.01
N LYS A 410 -21.28 0.55 13.91
CA LYS A 410 -21.74 1.94 13.86
C LYS A 410 -20.64 2.89 14.32
N THR A 411 -20.90 4.18 14.16
CA THR A 411 -20.06 5.25 14.69
C THR A 411 -20.86 6.18 15.59
N PHE A 412 -20.19 6.79 16.56
CA PHE A 412 -20.80 7.75 17.48
C PHE A 412 -19.77 8.77 17.99
N GLY A 413 -20.26 9.84 18.63
CA GLY A 413 -19.44 10.88 19.25
C GLY A 413 -18.78 11.80 18.22
N GLU A 414 -19.32 13.00 18.03
CA GLU A 414 -18.80 13.99 17.08
C GLU A 414 -17.56 14.72 17.65
N LEU A 415 -16.41 14.53 17.00
CA LEU A 415 -15.10 15.06 17.42
C LEU A 415 -14.51 16.08 16.43
N GLY A 416 -15.18 16.26 15.29
CA GLY A 416 -14.71 17.12 14.21
C GLY A 416 -13.48 16.59 13.45
N GLU A 417 -13.13 17.32 12.40
CA GLU A 417 -12.04 16.96 11.49
C GLU A 417 -10.68 17.37 12.07
N GLN A 418 -9.83 16.38 12.34
CA GLN A 418 -8.43 16.57 12.71
C GLN A 418 -7.69 15.26 12.47
N GLU A 419 -6.51 15.36 11.84
CA GLU A 419 -5.61 14.23 11.65
C GLU A 419 -4.86 13.88 12.93
N TRP A 420 -4.59 12.60 13.16
CA TRP A 420 -3.74 12.10 14.26
C TRP A 420 -4.20 12.49 15.67
N LYS A 421 -5.51 12.52 15.93
CA LYS A 421 -6.10 12.87 17.24
C LYS A 421 -5.56 12.00 18.38
N TYR A 422 -5.92 10.72 18.38
CA TYR A 422 -5.58 9.76 19.43
C TYR A 422 -4.84 8.57 18.85
N HIS A 423 -3.82 8.07 19.56
CA HIS A 423 -3.02 6.93 19.09
C HIS A 423 -3.42 5.60 19.74
N GLY A 424 -3.76 5.62 21.03
CA GLY A 424 -4.09 4.44 21.81
C GLY A 424 -4.93 4.82 23.02
N GLY A 425 -5.26 3.83 23.84
CA GLY A 425 -6.04 4.03 25.05
C GLY A 425 -6.20 2.74 25.84
N ASN A 426 -6.78 2.85 27.02
CA ASN A 426 -7.05 1.69 27.88
C ASN A 426 -8.37 1.84 28.63
N LEU A 427 -8.99 0.70 28.94
CA LEU A 427 -10.18 0.65 29.78
C LEU A 427 -9.74 0.78 31.24
N ALA A 428 -10.30 1.74 31.96
CA ALA A 428 -10.00 1.92 33.38
C ALA A 428 -11.20 2.48 34.15
N MET A 429 -11.25 2.16 35.45
CA MET A 429 -12.33 2.57 36.35
C MET A 429 -12.21 4.05 36.71
N GLY A 430 -13.06 4.89 36.12
CA GLY A 430 -13.21 6.30 36.46
C GLY A 430 -14.20 6.53 37.61
N LYS A 431 -14.49 7.79 37.92
CA LYS A 431 -15.49 8.18 38.95
C LYS A 431 -16.90 7.71 38.63
N THR A 432 -17.25 7.69 37.35
CA THR A 432 -18.59 7.39 36.85
C THR A 432 -18.70 5.99 36.23
N GLY A 433 -17.71 5.12 36.46
CA GLY A 433 -17.68 3.76 35.95
C GLY A 433 -16.49 3.47 35.03
N LEU A 434 -16.51 2.31 34.38
CA LEU A 434 -15.50 1.91 33.41
C LEU A 434 -15.57 2.79 32.17
N ARG A 435 -14.44 3.40 31.80
CA ARG A 435 -14.32 4.25 30.61
C ARG A 435 -13.04 3.92 29.85
N ILE A 436 -13.05 4.16 28.54
CA ILE A 436 -11.86 4.05 27.71
C ILE A 436 -11.15 5.40 27.69
N TRP A 437 -9.92 5.45 28.17
CA TRP A 437 -9.10 6.67 28.26
C TRP A 437 -8.14 6.74 27.08
N CYS A 438 -8.38 7.69 26.18
CA CYS A 438 -7.65 7.85 24.92
C CYS A 438 -6.47 8.82 25.07
N ILE A 439 -5.29 8.36 24.67
CA ILE A 439 -4.04 9.11 24.75
C ILE A 439 -3.91 10.08 23.56
N PRO A 440 -3.83 11.39 23.82
CA PRO A 440 -3.76 12.40 22.77
C PRO A 440 -2.39 12.38 22.07
N GLN A 441 -2.40 12.24 20.75
CA GLN A 441 -1.19 12.34 19.93
C GLN A 441 -1.05 13.79 19.43
N LYS A 442 -2.00 14.26 18.61
CA LYS A 442 -2.12 15.65 18.15
C LYS A 442 -3.29 16.38 18.79
N ALA A 443 -4.32 15.66 19.25
CA ALA A 443 -5.39 16.24 20.05
C ALA A 443 -4.81 17.00 21.25
N THR A 444 -5.44 18.11 21.64
CA THR A 444 -4.96 18.93 22.76
C THR A 444 -5.36 18.36 24.10
N ARG A 445 -6.38 17.49 24.18
CA ARG A 445 -6.88 16.96 25.45
C ARG A 445 -7.06 15.45 25.39
N VAL A 446 -6.96 14.82 26.56
CA VAL A 446 -7.39 13.43 26.76
C VAL A 446 -8.88 13.35 26.45
N MET A 447 -9.30 12.24 25.84
CA MET A 447 -10.71 11.93 25.61
C MET A 447 -11.08 10.66 26.36
N THR A 448 -12.26 10.65 26.96
CA THR A 448 -12.87 9.44 27.48
C THR A 448 -14.01 8.99 26.56
N ILE A 449 -14.19 7.68 26.45
CA ILE A 449 -15.37 7.06 25.84
C ILE A 449 -16.12 6.37 26.97
N ASP A 450 -17.40 6.70 27.12
CA ASP A 450 -18.33 6.00 27.99
C ASP A 450 -19.04 4.90 27.18
N PRO A 451 -18.70 3.62 27.39
CA PRO A 451 -19.30 2.52 26.64
C PRO A 451 -20.76 2.27 27.02
N MET A 452 -21.21 2.72 28.20
CA MET A 452 -22.58 2.50 28.68
C MET A 452 -23.58 3.38 27.93
N ASN A 453 -23.16 4.58 27.53
CA ASN A 453 -24.02 5.58 26.90
C ASN A 453 -23.62 5.90 25.45
N ASP A 454 -22.54 5.28 24.94
CA ASP A 454 -21.91 5.63 23.66
C ASP A 454 -21.69 7.16 23.54
N THR A 455 -21.04 7.75 24.55
CA THR A 455 -20.68 9.18 24.57
C THR A 455 -19.16 9.37 24.69
N VAL A 456 -18.72 10.58 24.34
CA VAL A 456 -17.31 10.99 24.44
C VAL A 456 -17.19 12.30 25.20
N GLU A 457 -16.15 12.43 26.01
CA GLU A 457 -15.88 13.63 26.81
C GLU A 457 -14.39 13.99 26.78
N LEU A 458 -14.07 15.28 26.63
CA LEU A 458 -12.70 15.78 26.75
C LEU A 458 -12.39 16.14 28.20
N ILE A 459 -11.31 15.59 28.75
CA ILE A 459 -10.95 15.75 30.17
C ILE A 459 -9.55 16.35 30.32
N GLY A 460 -9.38 17.15 31.37
CA GLY A 460 -8.09 17.72 31.77
C GLY A 460 -7.67 18.97 31.00
N PRO A 461 -6.42 19.41 31.24
CA PRO A 461 -5.86 20.61 30.64
C PRO A 461 -5.48 20.38 29.16
N GLU A 462 -5.22 21.47 28.45
CA GLU A 462 -4.73 21.42 27.08
C GLU A 462 -3.20 21.19 27.01
N PHE A 463 -2.81 20.30 26.12
CA PHE A 463 -1.44 19.91 25.81
C PHE A 463 -1.16 20.18 24.32
N PRO A 464 -0.60 21.36 23.97
CA PRO A 464 -0.29 21.69 22.58
C PRO A 464 0.86 20.85 22.04
N GLY A 465 0.95 20.75 20.71
CA GLY A 465 2.02 20.02 20.02
C GLY A 465 1.54 18.76 19.30
N ILE A 466 2.45 18.16 18.53
CA ILE A 466 2.21 17.01 17.65
C ILE A 466 3.03 15.81 18.09
N CYS A 467 2.54 14.59 17.84
CA CYS A 467 3.27 13.36 18.16
C CYS A 467 3.70 13.31 19.64
N LYS A 468 2.83 13.77 20.55
CA LYS A 468 3.17 13.97 21.96
C LYS A 468 3.44 12.65 22.67
N TRP A 469 2.42 11.81 22.73
CA TRP A 469 2.46 10.52 23.40
C TRP A 469 1.99 9.40 22.47
N TYR A 470 2.42 8.18 22.79
CA TYR A 470 2.12 6.97 22.05
C TYR A 470 1.65 5.88 23.02
N GLY A 471 0.72 5.05 22.57
CA GLY A 471 0.16 3.94 23.35
C GLY A 471 -0.99 4.35 24.27
N GLY A 472 -1.13 3.63 25.39
CA GLY A 472 -2.23 3.69 26.36
C GLY A 472 -2.12 2.50 27.31
N LEU A 473 -1.07 2.52 28.13
CA LEU A 473 -0.65 1.37 28.94
C LEU A 473 -1.33 1.39 30.31
N PRO A 474 -1.81 0.25 30.80
CA PRO A 474 -2.43 0.17 32.12
C PRO A 474 -1.34 0.16 33.20
N GLY A 475 -1.46 1.06 34.17
CA GLY A 475 -0.76 0.97 35.44
C GLY A 475 -1.38 -0.15 36.26
N ARG A 476 -0.81 -1.35 36.18
CA ARG A 476 -1.39 -2.55 36.82
C ARG A 476 -1.45 -2.45 38.34
N VAL A 477 -0.57 -1.65 38.93
CA VAL A 477 -0.46 -1.43 40.38
C VAL A 477 -1.40 -0.32 40.86
N ASP A 478 -1.44 0.82 40.16
CA ASP A 478 -2.14 2.02 40.63
C ASP A 478 -3.49 2.30 39.93
N GLY A 479 -3.84 1.50 38.91
CA GLY A 479 -5.06 1.65 38.11
C GLY A 479 -5.06 2.88 37.19
N CYS A 480 -3.91 3.53 37.01
CA CYS A 480 -3.77 4.67 36.11
C CYS A 480 -3.60 4.22 34.65
N VAL A 481 -3.66 5.18 33.72
CA VAL A 481 -3.35 4.97 32.30
C VAL A 481 -2.19 5.86 31.89
N TYR A 482 -1.23 5.27 31.18
CA TYR A 482 0.05 5.91 30.88
C TYR A 482 0.27 6.06 29.36
N GLY A 483 0.67 7.25 28.93
CA GLY A 483 1.08 7.57 27.56
C GLY A 483 2.58 7.79 27.48
N MET A 484 3.29 7.00 26.66
CA MET A 484 4.75 7.09 26.57
C MET A 484 5.17 8.29 25.70
N PRO A 485 6.17 9.09 26.11
CA PRO A 485 6.52 10.33 25.43
C PRO A 485 7.24 10.09 24.10
N GLN A 486 6.60 10.40 22.98
CA GLN A 486 7.27 10.39 21.68
C GLN A 486 8.02 11.72 21.47
N ASN A 487 7.29 12.85 21.41
CA ASN A 487 7.87 14.20 21.40
C ASN A 487 7.62 14.98 22.70
N ALA A 488 6.73 14.53 23.58
CA ALA A 488 6.49 15.22 24.84
C ALA A 488 7.71 15.20 25.78
N GLY A 489 7.74 16.17 26.69
CA GLY A 489 8.78 16.34 27.72
C GLY A 489 8.58 15.49 28.98
N GLY A 490 7.68 14.52 28.98
CA GLY A 490 7.44 13.62 30.11
C GLY A 490 6.33 12.62 29.82
N VAL A 491 6.19 11.62 30.69
CA VAL A 491 5.18 10.56 30.56
C VAL A 491 3.80 11.13 30.92
N LEU A 492 2.79 10.94 30.07
CA LEU A 492 1.42 11.29 30.43
C LEU A 492 0.90 10.27 31.44
N LYS A 493 0.49 10.72 32.62
CA LYS A 493 -0.20 9.91 33.62
C LYS A 493 -1.63 10.40 33.75
N ILE A 494 -2.57 9.48 33.62
CA ILE A 494 -4.00 9.70 33.83
C ILE A 494 -4.39 8.88 35.04
N ASN A 495 -4.93 9.51 36.07
CA ASN A 495 -5.59 8.84 37.19
C ASN A 495 -7.11 8.89 36.99
N PRO A 496 -7.73 7.79 36.52
CA PRO A 496 -9.16 7.77 36.20
C PRO A 496 -10.06 8.03 37.40
N LYS A 497 -9.72 7.49 38.58
CA LYS A 497 -10.52 7.62 39.81
C LYS A 497 -10.57 9.07 40.31
N ARG A 498 -9.50 9.83 40.10
CA ARG A 498 -9.42 11.24 40.48
C ARG A 498 -9.74 12.19 39.32
N GLU A 499 -9.76 11.69 38.09
CA GLU A 499 -9.78 12.43 36.83
C GLU A 499 -8.63 13.45 36.75
N GLU A 500 -7.49 13.06 37.30
CA GLU A 500 -6.29 13.89 37.37
C GLU A 500 -5.35 13.49 36.23
N ILE A 501 -4.90 14.47 35.45
CA ILE A 501 -4.01 14.26 34.31
C ILE A 501 -2.74 15.07 34.54
N THR A 502 -1.62 14.38 34.69
CA THR A 502 -0.31 14.96 35.03
C THR A 502 0.77 14.47 34.07
N ILE A 503 1.89 15.20 34.03
CA ILE A 503 3.08 14.80 33.30
C ILE A 503 4.14 14.38 34.30
N MET A 504 4.60 13.14 34.20
CA MET A 504 5.66 12.59 35.05
C MET A 504 7.04 12.81 34.44
N GLY A 505 7.93 13.34 35.28
CA GLY A 505 9.33 13.57 34.96
C GLY A 505 9.59 14.76 34.03
N LYS A 506 10.87 14.99 33.74
CA LYS A 506 11.36 16.08 32.90
C LYS A 506 12.36 15.54 31.89
N LEU A 507 11.88 15.23 30.70
CA LEU A 507 12.63 14.67 29.58
C LEU A 507 12.79 15.70 28.46
N LYS A 508 13.75 15.48 27.57
CA LYS A 508 13.95 16.31 26.39
C LYS A 508 12.76 16.18 25.43
N GLU A 509 12.22 17.31 24.96
CA GLU A 509 11.16 17.33 23.95
C GLU A 509 11.67 16.95 22.53
N GLY A 510 10.75 16.53 21.67
CA GLY A 510 11.03 16.12 20.29
C GLY A 510 11.71 14.76 20.18
N GLY A 511 12.29 14.49 19.00
CA GLY A 511 13.15 13.34 18.73
C GLY A 511 12.44 12.03 18.36
N HIS A 512 11.11 11.95 18.48
CA HIS A 512 10.34 10.71 18.30
C HIS A 512 10.93 9.54 19.12
N LYS A 513 11.17 9.80 20.40
CA LYS A 513 12.05 9.01 21.29
C LYS A 513 11.60 7.56 21.43
N TRP A 514 10.38 7.37 21.93
CA TRP A 514 9.83 6.04 22.22
C TRP A 514 8.54 5.78 21.44
N HIS A 515 8.32 4.52 21.07
CA HIS A 515 7.18 4.06 20.26
C HIS A 515 6.27 3.12 21.06
N GLY A 516 5.54 3.68 22.01
CA GLY A 516 4.73 2.93 22.96
C GLY A 516 5.59 2.25 24.02
N GLY A 517 5.10 1.14 24.57
CA GLY A 517 5.78 0.40 25.62
C GLY A 517 5.12 -0.95 25.89
N LEU A 518 5.62 -1.63 26.92
CA LEU A 518 5.05 -2.86 27.47
C LEU A 518 5.19 -2.87 28.99
N CYS A 519 4.39 -3.69 29.67
CA CYS A 519 4.53 -3.93 31.12
C CYS A 519 5.40 -5.16 31.38
N ASP A 520 6.21 -5.13 32.44
CA ASP A 520 6.82 -6.33 33.01
C ASP A 520 5.86 -7.03 34.01
N GLU A 521 6.33 -8.11 34.63
CA GLU A 521 5.58 -8.89 35.63
C GLU A 521 5.23 -8.08 36.89
N GLU A 522 6.07 -7.11 37.25
CA GLU A 522 5.89 -6.24 38.42
C GLU A 522 4.95 -5.06 38.12
N GLY A 523 4.53 -4.91 36.85
CA GLY A 523 3.64 -3.85 36.41
C GLY A 523 4.36 -2.54 36.08
N ASN A 524 5.69 -2.51 36.06
CA ASN A 524 6.45 -1.37 35.56
C ASN A 524 6.32 -1.28 34.04
N ILE A 525 6.38 -0.06 33.51
CA ILE A 525 6.20 0.19 32.08
C ILE A 525 7.55 0.51 31.43
N TRP A 526 7.85 -0.14 30.32
CA TRP A 526 9.09 0.01 29.58
C TRP A 526 8.81 0.54 28.17
N ALA A 527 9.23 1.78 27.88
CA ALA A 527 8.95 2.45 26.62
C ALA A 527 9.96 2.07 25.53
N ILE A 528 9.47 1.59 24.38
CA ILE A 528 10.31 1.01 23.32
C ILE A 528 11.20 2.09 22.67
N PRO A 529 12.54 1.94 22.65
CA PRO A 529 13.44 2.95 22.10
C PRO A 529 13.42 2.95 20.57
N ALA A 530 12.66 3.87 19.97
CA ALA A 530 12.62 4.04 18.52
C ALA A 530 13.81 4.86 18.04
N ASN A 531 13.97 6.07 18.57
CA ASN A 531 15.11 6.94 18.27
C ASN A 531 15.94 7.27 19.52
N ALA A 532 15.41 7.00 20.72
CA ALA A 532 16.15 7.17 21.97
C ALA A 532 17.33 6.19 22.07
N ASP A 533 18.37 6.57 22.78
CA ASP A 533 19.56 5.74 23.01
C ASP A 533 19.43 4.79 24.21
N GLY A 534 18.39 4.99 25.02
CA GLY A 534 18.02 4.15 26.15
C GLY A 534 16.52 3.83 26.20
N ILE A 535 16.17 2.74 26.90
CA ILE A 535 14.78 2.37 27.20
C ILE A 535 14.31 3.17 28.42
N LEU A 536 13.09 3.73 28.37
CA LEU A 536 12.52 4.47 29.51
C LEU A 536 11.72 3.51 30.38
N LYS A 537 12.14 3.29 31.62
CA LYS A 537 11.38 2.60 32.65
C LYS A 537 10.51 3.60 33.42
N VAL A 538 9.25 3.28 33.63
CA VAL A 538 8.33 3.93 34.57
C VAL A 538 8.09 2.94 35.71
N ASP A 539 8.63 3.27 36.87
CA ASP A 539 8.31 2.58 38.11
C ASP A 539 6.93 3.04 38.57
N VAL A 540 5.94 2.16 38.41
CA VAL A 540 4.54 2.51 38.68
C VAL A 540 4.26 2.53 40.17
N GLU A 541 4.96 1.73 40.97
CA GLU A 541 4.75 1.70 42.41
C GLU A 541 5.35 2.93 43.08
N ASN A 542 6.61 3.25 42.76
CA ASN A 542 7.35 4.36 43.35
C ASN A 542 7.10 5.70 42.65
N GLN A 543 6.39 5.69 41.50
CA GLN A 543 6.08 6.89 40.71
C GLN A 543 7.33 7.60 40.16
N GLU A 544 8.33 6.82 39.76
CA GLU A 544 9.60 7.31 39.25
C GLU A 544 9.80 6.95 37.78
N ILE A 545 10.68 7.69 37.10
CA ILE A 545 11.11 7.35 35.74
C ILE A 545 12.62 7.28 35.66
N LYS A 546 13.14 6.32 34.87
CA LYS A 546 14.58 6.09 34.71
C LYS A 546 14.91 5.68 33.27
N ILE A 547 16.01 6.20 32.73
CA ILE A 547 16.57 5.72 31.45
C ILE A 547 17.54 4.58 31.75
N ILE A 548 17.32 3.44 31.10
CA ILE A 548 18.15 2.24 31.24
C ILE A 548 18.90 1.99 29.93
N GLY A 549 20.17 1.60 30.05
CA GLY A 549 20.96 1.18 28.90
C GLY A 549 21.27 2.28 27.90
N ASP A 550 21.57 3.49 28.35
CA ASP A 550 21.95 4.59 27.46
C ASP A 550 23.12 4.20 26.55
N GLY A 551 22.96 4.43 25.25
CA GLY A 551 23.90 4.01 24.20
C GLY A 551 23.95 2.51 23.92
N LYS A 552 23.13 1.67 24.57
CA LYS A 552 23.07 0.22 24.35
C LYS A 552 22.07 -0.20 23.27
N PHE A 553 21.11 0.66 22.95
CA PHE A 553 20.15 0.43 21.88
C PHE A 553 20.66 1.09 20.61
N VAL A 554 21.08 0.30 19.63
CA VAL A 554 21.74 0.79 18.41
C VAL A 554 20.89 0.53 17.18
N THR A 555 21.01 1.42 16.18
CA THR A 555 20.39 1.21 14.87
C THR A 555 21.18 0.21 14.04
N GLY A 556 20.65 -0.20 12.89
CA GLY A 556 21.34 -1.11 12.00
C GLY A 556 22.55 -0.46 11.32
N SER A 557 23.55 -1.26 10.99
CA SER A 557 24.82 -0.84 10.38
C SER A 557 24.68 -0.12 9.03
N HIS A 558 23.51 -0.19 8.40
CA HIS A 558 23.21 0.49 7.15
C HIS A 558 22.92 2.00 7.31
N ARG A 559 22.89 2.53 8.54
CA ARG A 559 22.65 3.96 8.83
C ARG A 559 23.39 4.44 10.07
N ASP A 560 23.63 5.74 10.16
CA ASP A 560 24.42 6.40 11.21
C ASP A 560 23.65 7.49 11.98
N ASP A 561 22.36 7.69 11.67
CA ASP A 561 21.51 8.72 12.30
C ASP A 561 20.92 8.31 13.67
N GLY A 562 21.14 7.07 14.10
CA GLY A 562 20.66 6.54 15.39
C GLY A 562 19.15 6.34 15.48
N LYS A 563 18.42 6.26 14.35
CA LYS A 563 16.94 6.23 14.33
C LYS A 563 16.35 4.86 13.98
N TYR A 564 15.04 4.74 14.24
CA TYR A 564 14.17 3.62 13.87
C TYR A 564 14.61 2.24 14.39
N LYS A 565 15.28 2.22 15.56
CA LYS A 565 15.91 1.03 16.14
C LYS A 565 14.88 -0.08 16.37
N PHE A 566 13.88 0.20 17.21
CA PHE A 566 12.83 -0.75 17.61
C PHE A 566 11.45 -0.09 17.56
N LEU A 567 10.46 -0.74 16.95
CA LEU A 567 9.07 -0.25 16.86
C LEU A 567 8.05 -1.16 17.55
N GLY A 568 8.53 -2.10 18.35
CA GLY A 568 7.71 -2.92 19.23
C GLY A 568 8.57 -3.68 20.23
N GLY A 569 7.92 -4.21 21.25
CA GLY A 569 8.56 -5.10 22.21
C GLY A 569 7.53 -5.99 22.88
N VAL A 570 7.98 -7.16 23.31
CA VAL A 570 7.12 -8.22 23.86
C VAL A 570 7.79 -8.81 25.09
N MET A 571 7.00 -9.12 26.12
CA MET A 571 7.48 -9.86 27.28
C MET A 571 7.43 -11.36 26.96
N GLY A 572 8.57 -12.03 27.06
CA GLY A 572 8.66 -13.48 26.89
C GLY A 572 8.15 -14.22 28.12
N VAL A 573 7.92 -15.52 27.97
CA VAL A 573 7.49 -16.41 29.06
C VAL A 573 8.53 -16.59 30.16
N ASP A 574 9.77 -16.15 29.91
CA ASP A 574 10.86 -16.10 30.89
C ASP A 574 10.88 -14.81 31.72
N GLY A 575 9.84 -13.96 31.58
CA GLY A 575 9.72 -12.68 32.28
C GLY A 575 10.66 -11.58 31.75
N LYS A 576 11.37 -11.82 30.65
CA LYS A 576 12.27 -10.84 30.03
C LYS A 576 11.60 -10.09 28.89
N LEU A 577 12.11 -8.91 28.58
CA LEU A 577 11.57 -8.03 27.54
C LEU A 577 12.41 -8.18 26.27
N TYR A 578 11.74 -8.28 25.12
CA TYR A 578 12.37 -8.47 23.82
C TYR A 578 12.01 -7.31 22.91
N MET A 579 12.98 -6.47 22.56
CA MET A 579 12.81 -5.37 21.62
C MET A 579 12.91 -5.91 20.19
N ILE A 580 11.89 -5.63 19.39
CA ILE A 580 11.73 -6.18 18.06
C ILE A 580 12.45 -5.27 17.04
N PRO A 581 13.43 -5.80 16.28
CA PRO A 581 14.28 -4.99 15.42
C PRO A 581 13.50 -4.45 14.22
N CYS A 582 13.32 -3.14 14.19
CA CYS A 582 12.78 -2.45 13.02
C CYS A 582 13.93 -2.22 12.02
N ASP A 583 14.88 -1.35 12.38
CA ASP A 583 16.10 -1.11 11.61
C ASP A 583 17.33 -1.72 12.32
N ALA A 584 17.25 -2.02 13.62
CA ALA A 584 18.35 -2.66 14.36
C ALA A 584 18.80 -3.99 13.74
N ASP A 585 20.07 -4.34 13.93
CA ASP A 585 20.68 -5.57 13.39
C ASP A 585 20.50 -6.78 14.32
N TYR A 586 20.02 -6.58 15.54
CA TYR A 586 19.80 -7.65 16.51
C TYR A 586 18.48 -7.46 17.24
N VAL A 587 17.91 -8.57 17.71
CA VAL A 587 16.92 -8.54 18.79
C VAL A 587 17.66 -8.14 20.09
N VAL A 588 17.05 -7.27 20.89
CA VAL A 588 17.60 -6.89 22.20
C VAL A 588 16.75 -7.49 23.31
N GLN A 589 17.36 -8.31 24.15
CA GLN A 589 16.78 -8.81 25.39
C GLN A 589 17.14 -7.85 26.53
N VAL A 590 16.15 -7.54 27.37
CA VAL A 590 16.30 -6.79 28.62
C VAL A 590 15.72 -7.62 29.76
N ASP A 591 16.52 -7.84 30.79
CA ASP A 591 16.06 -8.44 32.04
C ASP A 591 15.51 -7.32 32.95
N PRO A 592 14.20 -7.27 33.23
CA PRO A 592 13.62 -6.15 33.99
C PRO A 592 14.04 -6.15 35.47
N LYS A 593 14.48 -7.29 36.02
CA LYS A 593 14.89 -7.44 37.42
C LYS A 593 16.34 -6.99 37.64
N THR A 594 17.23 -7.32 36.70
CA THR A 594 18.66 -7.01 36.80
C THR A 594 19.11 -5.82 35.93
N GLU A 595 18.23 -5.32 35.06
CA GLU A 595 18.52 -4.29 34.05
C GLU A 595 19.62 -4.69 33.05
N VAL A 596 19.96 -5.99 32.97
CA VAL A 596 20.95 -6.52 32.02
C VAL A 596 20.38 -6.50 30.60
N ILE A 597 21.19 -5.99 29.67
CA ILE A 597 20.83 -5.85 28.25
C ILE A 597 21.76 -6.70 27.39
N ARG A 598 21.19 -7.48 26.47
CA ARG A 598 21.94 -8.35 25.55
C ARG A 598 21.38 -8.27 24.13
N ASN A 599 22.27 -8.19 23.15
CA ASN A 599 21.92 -8.56 21.77
C ASN A 599 21.84 -10.08 21.72
N ILE A 600 20.81 -10.62 21.09
CA ILE A 600 20.61 -12.08 20.98
C ILE A 600 20.35 -12.48 19.54
N GLY A 601 20.61 -13.76 19.23
CA GLY A 601 20.36 -14.31 17.91
C GLY A 601 21.40 -13.93 16.85
N PRO A 602 21.16 -14.33 15.59
CA PRO A 602 22.05 -13.99 14.49
C PRO A 602 22.00 -12.49 14.18
N ASN A 603 23.05 -12.00 13.54
CA ASN A 603 23.04 -10.65 12.97
C ASN A 603 22.08 -10.61 11.77
N LEU A 604 21.14 -9.68 11.81
CA LEU A 604 20.06 -9.51 10.84
C LEU A 604 20.37 -8.46 9.75
N LYS A 605 21.63 -7.97 9.66
CA LYS A 605 22.06 -6.97 8.67
C LYS A 605 22.03 -7.46 7.22
N ASP A 606 22.15 -8.77 7.00
CA ASP A 606 22.24 -9.37 5.67
C ASP A 606 20.87 -9.79 5.12
N ASN A 607 19.77 -9.40 5.79
CA ASN A 607 18.42 -9.57 5.24
C ASN A 607 18.24 -8.73 3.97
N ALA A 608 17.46 -9.24 3.01
CA ALA A 608 17.16 -8.55 1.74
C ALA A 608 16.61 -7.13 1.95
N TYR A 609 15.86 -6.92 3.04
CA TYR A 609 15.48 -5.61 3.54
C TYR A 609 16.10 -5.38 4.91
N VAL A 610 16.84 -4.27 5.05
CA VAL A 610 17.53 -3.90 6.30
C VAL A 610 16.79 -2.83 7.11
N GLN A 611 15.81 -2.16 6.50
CA GLN A 611 14.97 -1.12 7.09
C GLN A 611 13.54 -1.63 7.31
N THR A 612 12.90 -1.18 8.39
CA THR A 612 11.47 -1.39 8.68
C THR A 612 11.07 -2.86 8.57
N LYS A 613 11.91 -3.75 9.11
CA LYS A 613 11.84 -5.20 8.92
C LYS A 613 10.61 -5.80 9.60
N TRP A 614 10.53 -5.66 10.92
CA TRP A 614 9.43 -6.13 11.74
C TRP A 614 8.84 -5.01 12.58
N GLN A 615 7.54 -5.09 12.85
CA GLN A 615 6.85 -4.13 13.69
C GLN A 615 5.91 -4.85 14.64
N ASN A 616 6.18 -4.72 15.95
CA ASN A 616 5.43 -5.43 16.99
C ASN A 616 5.52 -6.97 16.89
N GLY A 617 4.97 -7.66 17.87
CA GLY A 617 4.94 -9.11 17.94
C GLY A 617 4.02 -9.60 19.05
N PHE A 618 3.88 -10.91 19.14
CA PHE A 618 2.95 -11.55 20.07
C PHE A 618 3.61 -12.75 20.72
N SER A 619 3.45 -12.86 22.03
CA SER A 619 3.70 -14.11 22.74
C SER A 619 2.58 -15.07 22.41
N ALA A 620 2.95 -16.27 21.98
CA ALA A 620 2.01 -17.34 21.72
C ALA A 620 2.04 -18.40 22.83
N GLU A 621 1.10 -19.34 22.77
CA GLU A 621 0.91 -20.38 23.79
C GLU A 621 2.09 -21.35 23.92
N ASP A 622 2.89 -21.53 22.86
CA ASP A 622 4.14 -22.29 22.91
C ASP A 622 5.27 -21.55 23.65
N GLY A 623 5.00 -20.35 24.14
CA GLY A 623 5.97 -19.48 24.78
C GLY A 623 7.00 -18.87 23.82
N SER A 624 6.77 -18.95 22.50
CA SER A 624 7.54 -18.23 21.49
C SER A 624 6.96 -16.83 21.27
N ILE A 625 7.78 -15.92 20.77
CA ILE A 625 7.38 -14.60 20.30
C ILE A 625 7.45 -14.59 18.78
N TYR A 626 6.35 -14.21 18.13
CA TYR A 626 6.27 -14.07 16.67
C TYR A 626 6.15 -12.60 16.29
N CYS A 627 7.14 -12.07 15.57
CA CYS A 627 7.18 -10.66 15.16
C CYS A 627 6.57 -10.47 13.77
N VAL A 628 5.74 -9.44 13.62
CA VAL A 628 4.99 -9.21 12.38
C VAL A 628 5.92 -8.70 11.27
N PRO A 629 6.02 -9.39 10.12
CA PRO A 629 6.87 -8.94 9.01
C PRO A 629 6.24 -7.77 8.27
N LEU A 630 6.82 -6.58 8.43
CA LEU A 630 6.39 -5.38 7.72
C LEU A 630 7.04 -5.33 6.32
N LYS A 631 8.37 -5.14 6.27
CA LYS A 631 9.17 -5.30 5.04
C LYS A 631 10.01 -6.58 5.05
N GLY A 632 10.32 -7.13 6.22
CA GLY A 632 11.06 -8.40 6.35
C GLY A 632 10.40 -9.51 5.55
N GLU A 633 11.19 -10.34 4.89
CA GLU A 633 10.68 -11.41 4.01
C GLU A 633 10.07 -12.57 4.81
N LYS A 634 10.49 -12.76 6.05
CA LYS A 634 10.07 -13.87 6.91
C LYS A 634 9.55 -13.37 8.25
N VAL A 635 8.78 -14.19 8.94
CA VAL A 635 8.40 -13.94 10.34
C VAL A 635 9.65 -14.16 11.21
N LEU A 636 9.96 -13.21 12.08
CA LEU A 636 10.99 -13.40 13.11
C LEU A 636 10.37 -14.14 14.29
N CYS A 637 10.99 -15.24 14.69
CA CYS A 637 10.58 -16.07 15.82
C CYS A 637 11.67 -16.05 16.89
N ILE A 638 11.30 -15.67 18.11
CA ILE A 638 12.18 -15.69 19.28
C ILE A 638 11.63 -16.76 20.22
N ARG A 639 12.46 -17.66 20.74
CA ARG A 639 12.05 -18.73 21.64
C ARG A 639 12.70 -18.57 23.02
N PRO A 640 12.14 -17.72 23.91
CA PRO A 640 12.65 -17.50 25.26
C PRO A 640 12.93 -18.79 26.05
N HIS A 641 12.10 -19.82 25.86
CA HIS A 641 12.19 -21.10 26.56
C HIS A 641 13.28 -22.04 26.01
N LYS A 642 13.87 -21.74 24.85
CA LYS A 642 14.88 -22.57 24.19
C LYS A 642 16.20 -21.82 24.14
N LEU A 643 17.11 -22.16 25.05
CA LEU A 643 18.40 -21.51 25.18
C LEU A 643 19.47 -22.16 24.29
N MET A 644 20.34 -21.32 23.74
CA MET A 644 21.55 -21.68 23.01
C MET A 644 22.70 -21.95 24.00
N ALA A 645 23.83 -22.47 23.49
CA ALA A 645 24.99 -22.81 24.31
C ALA A 645 25.59 -21.60 25.08
N ASP A 646 25.39 -20.38 24.59
CA ASP A 646 25.81 -19.13 25.24
C ASP A 646 24.79 -18.60 26.28
N GLY A 647 23.71 -19.36 26.53
CA GLY A 647 22.64 -19.00 27.45
C GLY A 647 21.67 -17.93 26.92
N THR A 648 21.76 -17.55 25.65
CA THR A 648 20.78 -16.66 25.01
C THR A 648 19.61 -17.44 24.38
N PRO A 649 18.42 -16.86 24.24
CA PRO A 649 17.31 -17.50 23.54
C PRO A 649 17.59 -17.72 22.06
N GLU A 650 17.05 -18.81 21.52
CA GLU A 650 17.06 -19.05 20.08
C GLU A 650 16.25 -17.98 19.34
N VAL A 651 16.81 -17.49 18.23
CA VAL A 651 16.16 -16.55 17.31
C VAL A 651 16.27 -17.12 15.90
N ASP A 652 15.15 -17.18 15.19
CA ASP A 652 15.04 -17.82 13.89
C ASP A 652 14.10 -17.05 12.95
N LEU A 653 14.20 -17.31 11.64
CA LEU A 653 13.36 -16.74 10.61
C LEU A 653 12.48 -17.82 9.98
N ILE A 654 11.18 -17.77 10.26
CA ILE A 654 10.21 -18.78 9.83
C ILE A 654 9.19 -18.23 8.83
N GLY A 655 8.57 -19.12 8.05
CA GLY A 655 7.59 -18.74 7.04
C GLY A 655 8.18 -17.88 5.91
N GLY A 656 7.36 -17.58 4.90
CA GLY A 656 7.79 -16.82 3.73
C GLY A 656 8.75 -17.61 2.80
N PRO A 657 9.49 -16.91 1.92
CA PRO A 657 9.58 -15.46 1.81
C PRO A 657 8.25 -14.81 1.33
N TYR A 658 7.87 -13.71 1.95
CA TYR A 658 6.73 -12.87 1.58
C TYR A 658 7.24 -11.60 0.91
N MET A 659 7.16 -11.58 -0.42
CA MET A 659 7.60 -10.45 -1.23
C MET A 659 6.56 -9.33 -1.19
N ALA A 660 6.96 -8.17 -0.64
CA ALA A 660 6.29 -6.86 -0.68
C ALA A 660 6.78 -6.01 0.50
N ILE A 661 6.55 -4.70 0.42
CA ILE A 661 6.75 -3.76 1.51
C ILE A 661 5.43 -3.50 2.24
N ASN A 662 5.50 -3.05 3.50
CA ASN A 662 4.34 -2.68 4.33
C ASN A 662 3.25 -3.76 4.35
N LYS A 663 3.63 -5.04 4.52
CA LYS A 663 2.72 -6.18 4.31
C LYS A 663 1.63 -6.26 5.35
N TRP A 664 2.03 -6.39 6.62
CA TRP A 664 1.14 -6.50 7.75
C TRP A 664 1.58 -5.55 8.85
N GLU A 665 0.61 -5.04 9.60
CA GLU A 665 0.87 -4.27 10.81
C GLU A 665 -0.15 -4.63 11.88
N GLY A 666 0.34 -4.78 13.10
CA GLY A 666 -0.47 -5.27 14.20
C GLY A 666 -0.88 -6.72 14.00
N GLY A 667 -1.55 -7.24 15.02
CA GLY A 667 -2.03 -8.60 15.02
C GLY A 667 -2.84 -8.88 16.26
N VAL A 668 -3.54 -10.01 16.20
CA VAL A 668 -4.48 -10.45 17.22
C VAL A 668 -4.23 -11.92 17.47
N VAL A 669 -4.07 -12.30 18.73
CA VAL A 669 -4.08 -13.73 19.10
C VAL A 669 -5.55 -14.18 19.07
N GLY A 670 -5.86 -15.13 18.19
CA GLY A 670 -7.19 -15.70 18.10
C GLY A 670 -7.47 -16.68 19.24
N PRO A 671 -8.74 -17.10 19.39
CA PRO A 671 -9.14 -18.09 20.41
C PRO A 671 -8.58 -19.50 20.11
N ASP A 672 -8.01 -19.71 18.93
CA ASP A 672 -7.30 -20.93 18.55
C ASP A 672 -5.79 -20.88 18.86
N GLY A 673 -5.34 -19.86 19.61
CA GLY A 673 -3.93 -19.66 19.98
C GLY A 673 -3.03 -19.17 18.85
N ALA A 674 -3.56 -19.04 17.62
CA ALA A 674 -2.80 -18.54 16.48
C ALA A 674 -2.75 -17.01 16.45
N CYS A 675 -1.65 -16.46 15.95
CA CYS A 675 -1.50 -15.01 15.76
C CYS A 675 -1.96 -14.63 14.35
N TYR A 676 -2.84 -13.64 14.22
CA TYR A 676 -3.36 -13.15 12.95
C TYR A 676 -2.82 -11.74 12.71
N CYS A 677 -1.92 -11.57 11.73
CA CYS A 677 -1.36 -10.28 11.36
C CYS A 677 -2.29 -9.57 10.37
N MET A 678 -2.66 -8.32 10.69
CA MET A 678 -3.65 -7.59 9.91
C MET A 678 -3.04 -7.06 8.60
N PRO A 679 -3.72 -7.21 7.46
CA PRO A 679 -3.16 -6.85 6.16
C PRO A 679 -3.11 -5.33 6.02
N LEU A 680 -1.90 -4.77 6.00
CA LEU A 680 -1.66 -3.35 5.78
C LEU A 680 -1.64 -3.07 4.27
N GLY A 681 -0.60 -3.51 3.58
CA GLY A 681 -0.43 -3.49 2.12
C GLY A 681 -0.52 -4.86 1.47
N HIS A 682 -0.39 -5.95 2.24
CA HIS A 682 -0.58 -7.31 1.73
C HIS A 682 -2.06 -7.59 1.46
N ARG A 683 -2.36 -8.53 0.55
CA ARG A 683 -3.73 -8.86 0.13
C ARG A 683 -4.47 -9.83 1.03
N ARG A 684 -3.75 -10.56 1.88
CA ARG A 684 -4.33 -11.61 2.74
C ARG A 684 -3.83 -11.47 4.16
N VAL A 685 -4.62 -11.95 5.11
CA VAL A 685 -4.22 -12.06 6.52
C VAL A 685 -3.12 -13.12 6.64
N LEU A 686 -2.09 -12.84 7.43
CA LEU A 686 -1.10 -13.85 7.79
C LEU A 686 -1.48 -14.46 9.13
N ARG A 687 -1.81 -15.75 9.13
CA ARG A 687 -2.00 -16.56 10.34
C ARG A 687 -0.68 -17.23 10.71
N ILE A 688 -0.29 -17.21 11.97
CA ILE A 688 0.90 -17.85 12.50
C ILE A 688 0.46 -18.79 13.62
N SER A 689 0.59 -20.09 13.40
CA SER A 689 0.23 -21.15 14.34
C SER A 689 1.46 -21.67 15.06
N PRO A 690 1.45 -21.71 16.39
CA PRO A 690 2.46 -22.43 17.16
C PRO A 690 2.52 -23.92 16.77
N PRO A 691 3.68 -24.60 16.96
CA PRO A 691 3.80 -26.04 16.73
C PRO A 691 2.74 -26.83 17.49
N GLY A 692 2.03 -27.74 16.81
CA GLY A 692 0.91 -28.51 17.38
C GLY A 692 -0.47 -27.85 17.26
N GLY A 693 -0.53 -26.59 16.81
CA GLY A 693 -1.78 -25.91 16.49
C GLY A 693 -2.49 -26.49 15.26
N ASN A 694 -3.82 -26.35 15.22
CA ASN A 694 -4.61 -26.80 14.08
C ASN A 694 -4.18 -26.08 12.79
N VAL A 695 -3.79 -26.86 11.79
CA VAL A 695 -3.58 -26.38 10.42
C VAL A 695 -4.96 -26.26 9.78
N LEU A 696 -5.36 -25.06 9.38
CA LEU A 696 -6.59 -24.90 8.60
C LEU A 696 -6.38 -25.59 7.25
N LYS A 697 -7.30 -26.47 6.88
CA LYS A 697 -7.29 -27.06 5.54
C LYS A 697 -7.37 -25.93 4.52
N PRO A 698 -6.60 -25.97 3.42
CA PRO A 698 -6.77 -25.02 2.33
C PRO A 698 -8.26 -24.99 1.96
N ASN A 699 -8.83 -23.80 1.94
CA ASN A 699 -10.21 -23.61 1.54
C ASN A 699 -10.26 -23.77 0.01
N ASN A 700 -10.19 -25.01 -0.47
CA ASN A 700 -10.52 -25.33 -1.86
C ASN A 700 -12.02 -25.15 -1.96
N GLY A 701 -12.46 -23.93 -2.29
CA GLY A 701 -13.87 -23.61 -2.46
C GLY A 701 -14.54 -24.67 -3.33
N LEU A 702 -15.43 -25.45 -2.73
CA LEU A 702 -16.21 -26.50 -3.37
C LEU A 702 -16.80 -26.02 -4.71
N ILE A 703 -16.24 -26.50 -5.82
CA ILE A 703 -16.92 -26.55 -7.11
C ILE A 703 -18.06 -27.54 -6.93
N LYS A 704 -19.31 -27.07 -6.97
CA LYS A 704 -20.44 -27.99 -7.14
C LYS A 704 -20.27 -28.71 -8.48
N ALA A 705 -20.26 -30.04 -8.42
CA ALA A 705 -19.83 -30.96 -9.47
C ALA A 705 -20.61 -30.86 -10.80
N ASP A 706 -21.78 -30.23 -10.85
CA ASP A 706 -22.69 -30.32 -11.99
C ASP A 706 -22.36 -29.39 -13.17
N VAL A 707 -21.18 -28.76 -13.17
CA VAL A 707 -20.78 -27.73 -14.15
C VAL A 707 -19.63 -28.19 -15.05
N ALA A 708 -18.92 -29.25 -14.65
CA ALA A 708 -17.73 -29.71 -15.36
C ALA A 708 -18.04 -30.47 -16.67
N GLU A 709 -19.27 -30.92 -16.87
CA GLU A 709 -19.61 -31.85 -17.96
C GLU A 709 -20.04 -31.16 -19.27
N GLN A 710 -20.15 -29.82 -19.30
CA GLN A 710 -20.54 -29.10 -20.53
C GLN A 710 -19.44 -28.24 -21.16
N LEU A 711 -18.25 -28.11 -20.54
CA LEU A 711 -17.07 -27.52 -21.21
C LEU A 711 -16.19 -28.59 -21.80
#